data_AF-A0A7C5FRI4-F1
#
_entry.id   AF-A0A7C5FRI4-F1
#
_cell.length_a   1.000
_cell.length_b   1.000
_cell.length_c   1.000
_cell.angle_alpha   90.00
_cell.angle_beta   90.00
_cell.angle_gamma   90.00
#
_symmetry.space_group_name_H-M   'P 1'
#
loop_
_entity.id
_entity.type
_entity.pdbx_description
1 polymer ?
#
loop_
_entity_poly.entity_id
_entity_poly.type
_entity_poly.pdbx_seq_one_letter_code
_entity_poly.pdbx_strand_id
1 'polypeptide(L)'
;MMANVTVQNAIASRLAAAAHLRQARILSLLGARLRSLRAKANELVRRLARKAAELGMAGLPHLAGIIRGELDELRSALEGVLEEFARTGYEMSREMLVKTIGAQRLLALINRGTMTEAEEPTAGQIVARYQLAGIPLEELETYVKSLIFRPPDAETVSRWLVEKPPGGLSWEERFWRWAVPAQAAFLTQLTQGLAAGENPTQLEQRIRPFADGLFYKSERIARTEAMRVAERANRATAERMGPYLEGLQIVAVMDEWTRPHHAARNGRVFYRGEDGVYRDETGEILPDLPDEPNCRCMTIPVLTMPPELRGRSAAGEAFRTASGGLIPDPASYAEWWEKASPQEQRIAVGAGRYELVRDRLAKLPTPRPPEWIDFIDEKGRLLPPWRLKSESAEEWQRRREAVDAMLTQRKLLWQQVSTMGFRAPLAWIPKPLHGVMAGDLQSLVRLQRELVTAAARRLTPPLAEQKRRQRWQTDLHPAKEVRREIERRLDVLRRQMDEIKPIIAEIESLDVLPGRRREMLAALDNRIADLRREMALEALRLPEKERAAIKRGELTGLDQSMEEKLDQAVGFLGSITSKEVVNDLALGPVNVFKVPPRSRGSYDPNTATVKIAHDHHFETYVHELGHHLEKALRPSVRQRINKQFAEWTKGAEPEWLGKPYRKDEYYLRRTDGGVWPGSNYAGKIRQGTMEPTELVTMTLQSIAMDPVGVVRDCPEVFDLIVDLLRGT
;
A
#
# COMPACT_ATOMS: atom_id res chain seq x y z
N MET A 1 -59.31 -56.58 37.69
CA MET A 1 -58.20 -56.22 36.76
C MET A 1 -58.64 -56.01 35.31
N MET A 2 -59.52 -56.83 34.72
CA MET A 2 -59.90 -56.69 33.30
C MET A 2 -60.64 -55.38 32.93
N ALA A 3 -61.42 -54.78 33.84
CA ALA A 3 -62.08 -53.49 33.58
C ALA A 3 -61.11 -52.31 33.41
N ASN A 4 -59.97 -52.30 34.13
CA ASN A 4 -58.98 -51.21 34.07
C ASN A 4 -58.17 -51.22 32.77
N VAL A 5 -57.85 -52.41 32.24
CA VAL A 5 -57.11 -52.56 30.96
C VAL A 5 -57.95 -52.04 29.79
N THR A 6 -59.27 -52.26 29.83
CA THR A 6 -60.19 -51.84 28.77
C THR A 6 -60.33 -50.30 28.72
N VAL A 7 -60.33 -49.64 29.87
CA VAL A 7 -60.37 -48.17 29.97
C VAL A 7 -59.03 -47.55 29.53
N GLN A 8 -57.90 -48.14 29.92
CA GLN A 8 -56.58 -47.66 29.50
C GLN A 8 -56.38 -47.77 27.99
N ASN A 9 -56.79 -48.88 27.37
CA ASN A 9 -56.70 -49.07 25.92
C ASN A 9 -57.62 -48.11 25.14
N ALA A 10 -58.81 -47.80 25.68
CA ALA A 10 -59.72 -46.81 25.09
C ALA A 10 -59.17 -45.38 25.18
N ILE A 11 -58.54 -45.00 26.30
CA ILE A 11 -57.88 -43.70 26.45
C ILE A 11 -56.67 -43.60 25.53
N ALA A 12 -55.83 -44.64 25.47
CA ALA A 12 -54.66 -44.67 24.58
C ALA A 12 -55.05 -44.54 23.11
N SER A 13 -56.10 -45.26 22.67
CA SER A 13 -56.61 -45.19 21.30
C SER A 13 -57.18 -43.81 20.96
N ARG A 14 -57.89 -43.17 21.91
CA ARG A 14 -58.41 -41.80 21.75
C ARG A 14 -57.29 -40.76 21.71
N LEU A 15 -56.26 -40.90 22.55
CA LEU A 15 -55.08 -40.03 22.53
C LEU A 15 -54.31 -40.16 21.22
N ALA A 16 -54.12 -41.37 20.70
CA ALA A 16 -53.48 -41.60 19.41
C ALA A 16 -54.27 -40.98 18.25
N ALA A 17 -55.59 -41.19 18.20
CA ALA A 17 -56.45 -40.59 17.18
C ALA A 17 -56.44 -39.06 17.24
N ALA A 18 -56.50 -38.49 18.45
CA ALA A 18 -56.47 -37.04 18.63
C ALA A 18 -55.08 -36.45 18.30
N ALA A 19 -53.99 -37.15 18.58
CA ALA A 19 -52.64 -36.75 18.21
C ALA A 19 -52.46 -36.70 16.68
N HIS A 20 -53.01 -37.67 15.94
CA HIS A 20 -53.00 -37.65 14.48
C HIS A 20 -53.82 -36.48 13.90
N LEU A 21 -55.01 -36.21 14.44
CA LEU A 21 -55.82 -35.05 14.03
C LEU A 21 -55.12 -33.72 14.32
N ARG A 22 -54.43 -33.62 15.46
CA ARG A 22 -53.58 -32.47 15.80
C ARG A 22 -52.45 -32.30 14.78
N GLN A 23 -51.72 -33.36 14.46
CA GLN A 23 -50.61 -33.32 13.51
C GLN A 23 -51.09 -32.86 12.12
N ALA A 24 -52.21 -33.40 11.62
CA ALA A 24 -52.78 -32.99 10.34
C ALA A 24 -53.16 -31.49 10.31
N ARG A 25 -53.78 -30.99 11.39
CA ARG A 25 -54.20 -29.58 11.50
C ARG A 25 -53.01 -28.63 11.66
N ILE A 26 -51.98 -29.03 12.42
CA ILE A 26 -50.69 -28.31 12.53
C ILE A 26 -50.01 -28.18 11.17
N LEU A 27 -49.93 -29.27 10.40
CA LEU A 27 -49.33 -29.26 9.07
C LEU A 27 -50.09 -28.36 8.08
N SER A 28 -51.42 -28.36 8.15
CA SER A 28 -52.26 -27.47 7.33
C SER A 28 -52.03 -25.98 7.66
N LEU A 29 -51.96 -25.64 8.96
CA LEU A 29 -51.69 -24.27 9.40
C LEU A 29 -50.28 -23.81 9.02
N LEU A 30 -49.28 -24.69 9.19
CA LEU A 30 -47.90 -24.42 8.79
C LEU A 30 -47.81 -24.16 7.28
N GLY A 31 -48.48 -24.97 6.46
CA GLY A 31 -48.51 -24.79 5.02
C GLY A 31 -49.10 -23.43 4.61
N ALA A 32 -50.17 -22.97 5.26
CA ALA A 32 -50.76 -21.66 5.00
C ALA A 32 -49.83 -20.50 5.39
N ARG A 33 -49.17 -20.59 6.56
CA ARG A 33 -48.25 -19.55 7.04
C ARG A 33 -46.95 -19.49 6.23
N LEU A 34 -46.38 -20.64 5.83
CA LEU A 34 -45.20 -20.68 4.96
C LEU A 34 -45.48 -20.06 3.59
N ARG A 35 -46.69 -20.23 3.05
CA ARG A 35 -47.10 -19.52 1.82
C ARG A 35 -47.14 -18.01 2.01
N SER A 36 -47.64 -17.52 3.14
CA SER A 36 -47.63 -16.09 3.48
C SER A 36 -46.22 -15.53 3.65
N LEU A 37 -45.34 -16.25 4.35
CA LEU A 37 -43.94 -15.86 4.52
C LEU A 37 -43.19 -15.83 3.19
N ARG A 38 -43.41 -16.82 2.33
CA ARG A 38 -42.87 -16.85 0.96
C ARG A 38 -43.37 -15.66 0.12
N ALA A 39 -44.63 -15.28 0.24
CA ALA A 39 -45.17 -14.10 -0.44
C ALA A 39 -44.48 -12.81 0.05
N LYS A 40 -44.27 -12.66 1.36
CA LYS A 40 -43.53 -11.52 1.94
C LYS A 40 -42.07 -11.48 1.46
N ALA A 41 -41.37 -12.62 1.47
CA ALA A 41 -39.99 -12.73 0.98
C ALA A 41 -39.89 -12.35 -0.51
N ASN A 42 -40.84 -12.79 -1.34
CA ASN A 42 -40.86 -12.42 -2.75
C ASN A 42 -41.11 -10.93 -2.96
N GLU A 43 -41.99 -10.30 -2.18
CA GLU A 43 -42.22 -8.86 -2.27
C GLU A 43 -41.00 -8.07 -1.80
N LEU A 44 -40.31 -8.56 -0.78
CA LEU A 44 -39.04 -7.99 -0.30
C LEU A 44 -38.00 -7.91 -1.41
N VAL A 45 -37.78 -9.04 -2.10
CA VAL A 45 -36.84 -9.13 -3.22
C VAL A 45 -37.20 -8.12 -4.32
N ARG A 46 -38.50 -7.95 -4.63
CA ARG A 46 -38.95 -6.95 -5.60
C ARG A 46 -38.69 -5.52 -5.14
N ARG A 47 -38.96 -5.19 -3.86
CA ARG A 47 -38.66 -3.86 -3.30
C ARG A 47 -37.17 -3.54 -3.37
N LEU A 48 -36.32 -4.49 -2.96
CA LEU A 48 -34.87 -4.35 -3.00
C LEU A 48 -34.35 -4.20 -4.44
N ALA A 49 -34.87 -4.98 -5.39
CA ALA A 49 -34.51 -4.85 -6.79
C ALA A 49 -34.88 -3.47 -7.37
N ARG A 50 -36.07 -2.94 -7.05
CA ARG A 50 -36.48 -1.58 -7.44
C ARG A 50 -35.56 -0.51 -6.84
N LYS A 51 -35.27 -0.60 -5.54
CA LYS A 51 -34.37 0.34 -4.85
C LYS A 51 -32.93 0.28 -5.36
N ALA A 52 -32.42 -0.91 -5.66
CA ALA A 52 -31.10 -1.08 -6.25
C ALA A 52 -31.02 -0.45 -7.65
N ALA A 53 -32.07 -0.56 -8.46
CA ALA A 53 -32.16 0.08 -9.76
C ALA A 53 -32.21 1.63 -9.65
N GLU A 54 -32.89 2.17 -8.64
CA GLU A 54 -32.98 3.63 -8.39
C GLU A 54 -31.67 4.25 -7.91
N LEU A 55 -30.90 3.55 -7.06
CA LEU A 55 -29.74 4.13 -6.37
C LEU A 55 -28.41 4.05 -7.16
N GLY A 56 -28.31 3.19 -8.18
CA GLY A 56 -27.07 2.98 -8.94
C GLY A 56 -25.88 2.51 -8.07
N MET A 57 -24.66 2.52 -8.63
CA MET A 57 -23.46 2.01 -7.92
C MET A 57 -22.98 2.90 -6.76
N ALA A 58 -23.34 4.18 -6.73
CA ALA A 58 -22.91 5.12 -5.70
C ALA A 58 -23.65 4.93 -4.36
N GLY A 59 -24.81 4.26 -4.36
CA GLY A 59 -25.66 4.07 -3.17
C GLY A 59 -25.41 2.78 -2.38
N LEU A 60 -24.37 2.00 -2.70
CA LEU A 60 -24.15 0.66 -2.11
C LEU A 60 -24.12 0.61 -0.57
N PRO A 61 -23.51 1.57 0.16
CA PRO A 61 -23.57 1.57 1.62
C PRO A 61 -24.99 1.79 2.17
N HIS A 62 -25.77 2.64 1.49
CA HIS A 62 -27.17 2.90 1.86
C HIS A 62 -28.05 1.68 1.56
N LEU A 63 -27.81 1.01 0.42
CA LEU A 63 -28.48 -0.23 0.05
C LEU A 63 -28.20 -1.35 1.06
N ALA A 64 -26.96 -1.45 1.57
CA ALA A 64 -26.62 -2.42 2.62
C ALA A 64 -27.39 -2.18 3.92
N GLY A 65 -27.63 -0.92 4.30
CA GLY A 65 -28.47 -0.55 5.44
C GLY A 65 -29.94 -0.94 5.24
N ILE A 66 -30.49 -0.67 4.05
CA ILE A 66 -31.85 -1.06 3.68
C ILE A 66 -32.01 -2.58 3.69
N ILE A 67 -31.09 -3.31 3.04
CA ILE A 67 -31.10 -4.79 3.02
C ILE A 67 -31.08 -5.35 4.43
N ARG A 68 -30.28 -4.78 5.34
CA ARG A 68 -30.22 -5.24 6.73
C ARG A 68 -31.55 -5.05 7.45
N GLY A 69 -32.16 -3.86 7.37
CA GLY A 69 -33.45 -3.60 8.00
C GLY A 69 -34.57 -4.50 7.45
N GLU A 70 -34.58 -4.73 6.14
CA GLU A 70 -35.54 -5.59 5.45
C GLU A 70 -35.36 -7.09 5.80
N LEU A 71 -34.12 -7.55 5.97
CA LEU A 71 -33.83 -8.90 6.46
C LEU A 71 -34.18 -9.06 7.95
N ASP A 72 -33.97 -8.02 8.76
CA ASP A 72 -34.38 -8.02 10.17
C ASP A 72 -35.93 -8.08 10.29
N GLU A 73 -36.67 -7.40 9.43
CA GLU A 73 -38.14 -7.51 9.35
C GLU A 73 -38.58 -8.93 8.96
N LEU A 74 -37.92 -9.54 7.96
CA LEU A 74 -38.21 -10.92 7.55
C LEU A 74 -37.89 -11.92 8.68
N ARG A 75 -36.76 -11.72 9.37
CA ARG A 75 -36.36 -12.53 10.53
C ARG A 75 -37.42 -12.42 11.63
N SER A 76 -37.83 -11.20 11.99
CA SER A 76 -38.86 -10.96 13.00
C SER A 76 -40.21 -11.58 12.60
N ALA A 77 -40.59 -11.50 11.33
CA ALA A 77 -41.79 -12.17 10.82
C ALA A 77 -41.70 -13.70 10.89
N LEU A 78 -40.53 -14.28 10.61
CA LEU A 78 -40.29 -15.72 10.74
C LEU A 78 -40.32 -16.16 12.21
N GLU A 79 -39.67 -15.42 13.09
CA GLU A 79 -39.69 -15.62 14.55
C GLU A 79 -41.13 -15.59 15.06
N GLY A 80 -41.92 -14.59 14.66
CA GLY A 80 -43.34 -14.49 15.02
C GLY A 80 -44.18 -15.66 14.50
N VAL A 81 -43.92 -16.16 13.28
CA VAL A 81 -44.59 -17.35 12.75
C VAL A 81 -44.20 -18.60 13.54
N LEU A 82 -42.92 -18.75 13.91
CA LEU A 82 -42.43 -19.88 14.69
C LEU A 82 -42.97 -19.85 16.13
N GLU A 83 -43.04 -18.68 16.75
CA GLU A 83 -43.61 -18.47 18.07
C GLU A 83 -45.12 -18.75 18.07
N GLU A 84 -45.86 -18.20 17.09
CA GLU A 84 -47.29 -18.47 16.92
C GLU A 84 -47.53 -19.97 16.68
N PHE A 85 -46.68 -20.61 15.88
CA PHE A 85 -46.76 -22.05 15.59
C PHE A 85 -46.49 -22.90 16.82
N ALA A 86 -45.43 -22.58 17.58
CA ALA A 86 -45.12 -23.25 18.84
C ALA A 86 -46.29 -23.10 19.82
N ARG A 87 -46.80 -21.87 20.00
CA ARG A 87 -47.95 -21.57 20.86
C ARG A 87 -49.23 -22.27 20.40
N THR A 88 -49.51 -22.31 19.10
CA THR A 88 -50.71 -22.98 18.56
C THR A 88 -50.60 -24.49 18.71
N GLY A 89 -49.46 -25.06 18.35
CA GLY A 89 -49.18 -26.48 18.54
C GLY A 89 -49.27 -26.88 20.01
N TYR A 90 -48.87 -25.98 20.90
CA TYR A 90 -48.96 -26.12 22.35
C TYR A 90 -50.40 -26.10 22.86
N GLU A 91 -51.17 -25.06 22.52
CA GLU A 91 -52.58 -24.92 22.89
C GLU A 91 -53.41 -26.09 22.38
N MET A 92 -53.16 -26.54 21.15
CA MET A 92 -53.81 -27.73 20.60
C MET A 92 -53.46 -29.02 21.36
N SER A 93 -52.22 -29.18 21.83
CA SER A 93 -51.87 -30.31 22.74
C SER A 93 -52.66 -30.20 24.04
N ARG A 94 -52.71 -28.98 24.59
CA ARG A 94 -53.31 -28.68 25.88
C ARG A 94 -54.81 -28.99 25.86
N GLU A 95 -55.53 -28.47 24.87
CA GLU A 95 -56.95 -28.76 24.64
C GLU A 95 -57.20 -30.25 24.40
N MET A 96 -56.35 -30.89 23.59
CA MET A 96 -56.45 -32.33 23.30
C MET A 96 -56.35 -33.18 24.56
N LEU A 97 -55.35 -32.92 25.42
CA LEU A 97 -55.13 -33.67 26.65
C LEU A 97 -56.27 -33.46 27.66
N VAL A 98 -56.73 -32.22 27.83
CA VAL A 98 -57.86 -31.90 28.71
C VAL A 98 -59.15 -32.56 28.23
N LYS A 99 -59.46 -32.49 26.93
CA LYS A 99 -60.67 -33.11 26.35
C LYS A 99 -60.64 -34.63 26.38
N THR A 100 -59.46 -35.25 26.25
CA THR A 100 -59.33 -36.71 26.16
C THR A 100 -59.26 -37.39 27.53
N ILE A 101 -58.59 -36.76 28.50
CA ILE A 101 -58.36 -37.33 29.85
C ILE A 101 -59.40 -36.83 30.85
N GLY A 102 -59.91 -35.60 30.66
CA GLY A 102 -60.84 -34.91 31.56
C GLY A 102 -60.11 -34.08 32.63
N ALA A 103 -60.50 -32.81 32.79
CA ALA A 103 -59.85 -31.86 33.69
C ALA A 103 -59.78 -32.34 35.15
N GLN A 104 -60.83 -33.00 35.65
CA GLN A 104 -60.89 -33.52 37.02
C GLN A 104 -59.88 -34.65 37.27
N ARG A 105 -59.64 -35.52 36.28
CA ARG A 105 -58.66 -36.61 36.38
C ARG A 105 -57.22 -36.10 36.31
N LEU A 106 -56.96 -35.08 35.49
CA LEU A 106 -55.66 -34.41 35.44
C LEU A 106 -55.33 -33.74 36.79
N LEU A 107 -56.30 -33.10 37.44
CA LEU A 107 -56.17 -32.52 38.77
C LEU A 107 -55.83 -33.56 39.85
N ALA A 108 -56.52 -34.71 39.85
CA ALA A 108 -56.27 -35.80 40.80
C ALA A 108 -54.85 -36.42 40.66
N LEU A 109 -54.30 -36.44 39.45
CA LEU A 109 -52.93 -36.90 39.20
C LEU A 109 -51.85 -35.98 39.77
N ILE A 110 -52.15 -34.68 39.91
CA ILE A 110 -51.21 -33.64 40.32
C ILE A 110 -51.27 -33.42 41.83
N ASN A 111 -52.45 -33.51 42.44
CA ASN A 111 -52.68 -33.20 43.85
C ASN A 111 -52.77 -34.47 44.72
N ARG A 112 -51.69 -35.28 44.76
CA ARG A 112 -51.61 -36.53 45.58
C ARG A 112 -51.60 -36.31 47.11
N GLY A 113 -51.81 -35.09 47.61
CA GLY A 113 -51.57 -34.71 49.01
C GLY A 113 -52.79 -34.69 49.94
N THR A 114 -54.02 -34.87 49.47
CA THR A 114 -55.23 -34.89 50.32
C THR A 114 -56.31 -35.75 49.69
N MET A 115 -56.25 -37.06 49.95
CA MET A 115 -57.37 -37.97 49.67
C MET A 115 -57.72 -38.72 50.96
N THR A 116 -58.87 -38.42 51.54
CA THR A 116 -59.54 -39.29 52.52
C THR A 116 -60.42 -40.28 51.75
N GLU A 117 -60.31 -41.56 52.10
CA GLU A 117 -61.19 -42.65 51.66
C GLU A 117 -62.65 -42.28 51.91
N ALA A 118 -63.49 -42.41 50.88
CA ALA A 118 -64.94 -42.42 51.03
C ALA A 118 -65.41 -43.88 51.00
N GLU A 119 -66.35 -44.21 51.89
CA GLU A 119 -66.94 -45.53 52.12
C GLU A 119 -67.46 -46.21 50.83
N GLU A 120 -67.49 -47.55 50.89
CA GLU A 120 -67.71 -48.49 49.79
C GLU A 120 -68.88 -48.16 48.84
N PRO A 121 -68.69 -48.23 47.50
CA PRO A 121 -69.80 -48.25 46.56
C PRO A 121 -70.31 -49.68 46.33
N THR A 122 -71.62 -49.85 46.49
CA THR A 122 -72.39 -51.03 46.05
C THR A 122 -72.33 -51.20 44.53
N ALA A 123 -72.47 -52.44 44.08
CA ALA A 123 -72.26 -52.90 42.70
C ALA A 123 -72.84 -51.98 41.59
N GLY A 124 -71.97 -51.52 40.67
CA GLY A 124 -72.35 -51.30 39.27
C GLY A 124 -72.05 -49.96 38.61
N GLN A 125 -71.80 -48.86 39.33
CA GLN A 125 -71.44 -47.57 38.70
C GLN A 125 -70.56 -46.71 39.63
N ILE A 126 -69.26 -46.58 39.33
CA ILE A 126 -68.42 -45.55 39.96
C ILE A 126 -68.66 -44.23 39.22
N VAL A 127 -69.59 -43.42 39.72
CA VAL A 127 -69.69 -42.00 39.37
C VAL A 127 -68.96 -41.21 40.46
N ALA A 128 -67.67 -40.96 40.26
CA ALA A 128 -66.94 -40.05 41.13
C ALA A 128 -67.40 -38.61 40.87
N ARG A 129 -68.27 -38.07 41.73
CA ARG A 129 -68.58 -36.64 41.78
C ARG A 129 -67.50 -35.95 42.64
N TYR A 130 -66.55 -35.28 41.99
CA TYR A 130 -65.62 -34.39 42.68
C TYR A 130 -66.26 -33.01 42.83
N GLN A 131 -66.56 -32.59 44.07
CA GLN A 131 -66.83 -31.18 44.39
C GLN A 131 -65.53 -30.54 44.89
N LEU A 132 -64.81 -29.85 44.00
CA LEU A 132 -63.87 -28.81 44.43
C LEU A 132 -64.71 -27.59 44.81
N ALA A 133 -64.62 -27.16 46.06
CA ALA A 133 -65.41 -26.05 46.59
C ALA A 133 -65.21 -24.78 45.74
N GLY A 134 -66.29 -24.32 45.09
CA GLY A 134 -66.47 -22.93 44.66
C GLY A 134 -65.99 -22.51 43.27
N ILE A 135 -65.34 -23.38 42.47
CA ILE A 135 -64.87 -23.00 41.12
C ILE A 135 -65.77 -23.63 40.03
N PRO A 136 -66.45 -22.85 39.18
CA PRO A 136 -67.20 -23.36 38.03
C PRO A 136 -66.34 -24.27 37.13
N LEU A 137 -66.93 -25.29 36.50
CA LEU A 137 -66.21 -26.28 35.68
C LEU A 137 -65.38 -25.63 34.55
N GLU A 138 -65.85 -24.50 34.01
CA GLU A 138 -65.17 -23.70 32.99
C GLU A 138 -63.91 -22.97 33.52
N GLU A 139 -63.94 -22.51 34.78
CA GLU A 139 -62.78 -21.90 35.44
C GLU A 139 -61.75 -22.96 35.90
N LEU A 140 -62.22 -24.15 36.28
CA LEU A 140 -61.36 -25.27 36.67
C LEU A 140 -60.48 -25.75 35.50
N GLU A 141 -61.04 -25.83 34.29
CA GLU A 141 -60.26 -26.12 33.09
C GLU A 141 -59.15 -25.09 32.85
N THR A 142 -59.47 -23.81 33.03
CA THR A 142 -58.54 -22.70 32.80
C THR A 142 -57.39 -22.71 33.82
N TYR A 143 -57.69 -22.99 35.09
CA TYR A 143 -56.70 -23.11 36.16
C TYR A 143 -55.76 -24.30 35.93
N VAL A 144 -56.28 -25.47 35.60
CA VAL A 144 -55.50 -26.69 35.29
C VAL A 144 -54.61 -26.48 34.06
N LYS A 145 -55.13 -25.80 33.04
CA LYS A 145 -54.40 -25.43 31.82
C LYS A 145 -53.19 -24.52 32.12
N SER A 146 -53.27 -23.65 33.13
CA SER A 146 -52.16 -22.75 33.51
C SER A 146 -51.07 -23.38 34.40
N LEU A 147 -51.39 -24.45 35.15
CA LEU A 147 -50.46 -25.11 36.08
C LEU A 147 -49.59 -26.19 35.42
N ILE A 148 -50.17 -26.96 34.48
CA ILE A 148 -49.51 -28.13 33.88
C ILE A 148 -48.68 -27.76 32.66
N PHE A 149 -49.10 -26.71 31.97
CA PHE A 149 -48.64 -26.41 30.62
C PHE A 149 -48.14 -24.95 30.53
N ARG A 150 -46.84 -24.72 30.85
CA ARG A 150 -46.07 -23.53 30.42
C ARG A 150 -45.33 -23.75 29.07
N PRO A 151 -45.34 -22.78 28.13
CA PRO A 151 -44.57 -22.88 26.88
C PRO A 151 -43.06 -22.91 27.18
N PRO A 152 -42.26 -23.63 26.37
CA PRO A 152 -40.81 -23.71 26.56
C PRO A 152 -40.13 -22.37 26.23
N ASP A 153 -39.09 -22.02 26.97
CA ASP A 153 -38.22 -20.87 26.68
C ASP A 153 -37.29 -21.12 25.48
N ALA A 154 -36.68 -20.03 24.97
CA ALA A 154 -35.81 -20.07 23.79
C ALA A 154 -34.57 -20.97 23.99
N GLU A 155 -34.04 -21.04 25.21
CA GLU A 155 -32.91 -21.89 25.56
C GLU A 155 -33.28 -23.38 25.44
N THR A 156 -34.47 -23.72 25.92
CA THR A 156 -35.04 -25.07 25.84
C THR A 156 -35.28 -25.49 24.39
N VAL A 157 -35.81 -24.60 23.53
CA VAL A 157 -36.00 -24.87 22.10
C VAL A 157 -34.66 -25.05 21.38
N SER A 158 -33.69 -24.18 21.64
CA SER A 158 -32.34 -24.28 21.06
C SER A 158 -31.69 -25.62 21.42
N ARG A 159 -31.78 -26.02 22.70
CA ARG A 159 -31.31 -27.32 23.18
C ARG A 159 -31.98 -28.48 22.46
N TRP A 160 -33.30 -28.45 22.26
CA TRP A 160 -34.02 -29.51 21.54
C TRP A 160 -33.66 -29.64 20.06
N LEU A 161 -33.21 -28.55 19.42
CA LEU A 161 -32.74 -28.60 18.04
C LEU A 161 -31.35 -29.25 17.95
N VAL A 162 -30.47 -28.94 18.91
CA VAL A 162 -29.09 -29.42 18.94
C VAL A 162 -29.01 -30.86 19.45
N GLU A 163 -29.73 -31.19 20.51
CA GLU A 163 -29.73 -32.51 21.10
C GLU A 163 -30.37 -33.55 20.17
N LYS A 164 -29.73 -34.71 20.06
CA LYS A 164 -30.21 -35.80 19.24
C LYS A 164 -31.45 -36.42 19.91
N PRO A 165 -32.65 -36.36 19.30
CA PRO A 165 -33.81 -37.02 19.88
C PRO A 165 -33.62 -38.55 19.84
N PRO A 166 -34.15 -39.30 20.82
CA PRO A 166 -34.07 -40.76 20.82
C PRO A 166 -34.58 -41.35 19.50
N GLY A 167 -33.71 -42.06 18.77
CA GLY A 167 -34.03 -42.67 17.47
C GLY A 167 -34.08 -41.72 16.26
N GLY A 168 -33.79 -40.42 16.44
CA GLY A 168 -33.75 -39.43 15.35
C GLY A 168 -32.35 -38.86 15.07
N LEU A 169 -32.30 -37.86 14.19
CA LEU A 169 -31.07 -37.14 13.83
C LEU A 169 -31.01 -35.78 14.53
N SER A 170 -29.81 -35.41 15.00
CA SER A 170 -29.51 -34.05 15.46
C SER A 170 -29.63 -33.04 14.31
N TRP A 171 -29.66 -31.75 14.63
CA TRP A 171 -29.66 -30.68 13.63
C TRP A 171 -28.46 -30.78 12.67
N GLU A 172 -27.25 -31.01 13.20
CA GLU A 172 -26.03 -31.16 12.40
C GLU A 172 -26.08 -32.39 11.48
N GLU A 173 -26.56 -33.53 11.99
CA GLU A 173 -26.70 -34.76 11.20
C GLU A 173 -27.70 -34.57 10.04
N ARG A 174 -28.78 -33.80 10.24
CA ARG A 174 -29.73 -33.45 9.17
C ARG A 174 -29.11 -32.56 8.11
N PHE A 175 -28.38 -31.52 8.53
CA PHE A 175 -27.71 -30.61 7.61
C PHE A 175 -26.67 -31.33 6.76
N TRP A 176 -25.83 -32.17 7.37
CA TRP A 176 -24.89 -33.02 6.63
C TRP A 176 -25.58 -33.94 5.63
N ARG A 177 -26.71 -34.56 6.00
CA ARG A 177 -27.50 -35.39 5.08
C ARG A 177 -28.03 -34.64 3.85
N TRP A 178 -28.27 -33.35 3.97
CA TRP A 178 -28.67 -32.49 2.84
C TRP A 178 -27.48 -31.99 2.02
N ALA A 179 -26.36 -31.69 2.67
CA ALA A 179 -25.16 -31.19 2.01
C ALA A 179 -24.45 -32.26 1.16
N VAL A 180 -24.41 -33.52 1.62
CA VAL A 180 -23.69 -34.61 0.96
C VAL A 180 -24.16 -34.87 -0.47
N PRO A 181 -25.47 -35.00 -0.77
CA PRO A 181 -25.95 -35.16 -2.15
C PRO A 181 -25.59 -33.99 -3.06
N ALA A 182 -25.66 -32.75 -2.55
CA ALA A 182 -25.30 -31.56 -3.32
C ALA A 182 -23.80 -31.54 -3.63
N GLN A 183 -22.93 -31.86 -2.66
CA GLN A 183 -21.49 -31.99 -2.87
C GLN A 183 -21.15 -33.07 -3.90
N ALA A 184 -21.80 -34.23 -3.81
CA ALA A 184 -21.60 -35.32 -4.77
C ALA A 184 -22.03 -34.92 -6.19
N ALA A 185 -23.14 -34.18 -6.32
CA ALA A 185 -23.61 -33.68 -7.61
C ALA A 185 -22.65 -32.64 -8.20
N PHE A 186 -22.15 -31.69 -7.39
CA PHE A 186 -21.13 -30.73 -7.81
C PHE A 186 -19.87 -31.43 -8.34
N LEU A 187 -19.33 -32.37 -7.56
CA LEU A 187 -18.14 -33.11 -7.95
C LEU A 187 -18.37 -33.88 -9.25
N THR A 188 -19.48 -34.62 -9.36
CA THR A 188 -19.83 -35.39 -10.55
C THR A 188 -19.90 -34.49 -11.79
N GLN A 189 -20.58 -33.34 -11.69
CA GLN A 189 -20.73 -32.42 -12.82
C GLN A 189 -19.41 -31.75 -13.21
N LEU A 190 -18.60 -31.32 -12.24
CA LEU A 190 -17.27 -30.77 -12.50
C LEU A 190 -16.37 -31.82 -13.17
N THR A 191 -16.33 -33.04 -12.65
CA THR A 191 -15.53 -34.13 -13.22
C THR A 191 -15.94 -34.43 -14.66
N GLN A 192 -17.24 -34.56 -14.93
CA GLN A 192 -17.74 -34.84 -16.29
C GLN A 192 -17.43 -33.69 -17.26
N GLY A 193 -17.66 -32.45 -16.86
CA GLY A 193 -17.40 -31.29 -17.71
C GLY A 193 -15.91 -31.13 -18.02
N LEU A 194 -15.04 -31.26 -17.01
CA LEU A 194 -13.59 -31.17 -17.18
C LEU A 194 -13.05 -32.32 -18.04
N ALA A 195 -13.54 -33.55 -17.84
CA ALA A 195 -13.18 -34.68 -18.68
C ALA A 195 -13.64 -34.51 -20.15
N ALA A 196 -14.74 -33.79 -20.37
CA ALA A 196 -15.25 -33.44 -21.70
C ALA A 196 -14.54 -32.22 -22.33
N GLY A 197 -13.60 -31.59 -21.64
CA GLY A 197 -12.89 -30.40 -22.15
C GLY A 197 -13.74 -29.13 -22.16
N GLU A 198 -14.78 -29.05 -21.32
CA GLU A 198 -15.62 -27.86 -21.21
C GLU A 198 -14.83 -26.64 -20.74
N ASN A 199 -15.07 -25.49 -21.35
CA ASN A 199 -14.51 -24.23 -20.90
C ASN A 199 -15.20 -23.72 -19.61
N PRO A 200 -14.65 -22.72 -18.90
CA PRO A 200 -15.23 -22.23 -17.65
C PRO A 200 -16.69 -21.74 -17.75
N THR A 201 -17.12 -21.24 -18.91
CA THR A 201 -18.51 -20.78 -19.11
C THR A 201 -19.47 -21.97 -19.22
N GLN A 202 -19.06 -23.04 -19.89
CA GLN A 202 -19.84 -24.28 -19.99
C GLN A 202 -19.94 -24.98 -18.63
N LEU A 203 -18.83 -25.07 -17.90
CA LEU A 203 -18.79 -25.62 -16.54
C LEU A 203 -19.68 -24.82 -15.58
N GLU A 204 -19.66 -23.50 -15.68
CA GLU A 204 -20.53 -22.63 -14.90
C GLU A 204 -22.00 -22.97 -15.13
N GLN A 205 -22.44 -23.04 -16.39
CA GLN A 205 -23.82 -23.38 -16.74
C GLN A 205 -24.23 -24.76 -16.22
N ARG A 206 -23.31 -25.73 -16.27
CA ARG A 206 -23.52 -27.10 -15.80
C ARG A 206 -23.71 -27.18 -14.29
N ILE A 207 -22.94 -26.41 -13.51
CA ILE A 207 -23.00 -26.46 -12.05
C ILE A 207 -23.97 -25.45 -11.43
N ARG A 208 -24.43 -24.45 -12.19
CA ARG A 208 -25.37 -23.41 -11.72
C ARG A 208 -26.62 -23.96 -11.02
N PRO A 209 -27.28 -25.04 -11.48
CA PRO A 209 -28.45 -25.61 -10.79
C PRO A 209 -28.16 -26.08 -9.36
N PHE A 210 -26.91 -26.43 -9.07
CA PHE A 210 -26.46 -26.89 -7.75
C PHE A 210 -25.97 -25.73 -6.88
N ALA A 211 -25.73 -24.55 -7.46
CA ALA A 211 -25.25 -23.34 -6.81
C ALA A 211 -26.37 -22.32 -6.50
N ASP A 212 -27.56 -22.81 -6.13
CA ASP A 212 -28.78 -21.99 -5.92
C ASP A 212 -29.21 -21.18 -7.15
N GLY A 213 -28.75 -21.52 -8.35
CA GLY A 213 -28.98 -20.73 -9.55
C GLY A 213 -28.10 -19.46 -9.67
N LEU A 214 -27.16 -19.24 -8.76
CA LEU A 214 -26.39 -17.99 -8.68
C LEU A 214 -25.14 -18.00 -9.56
N PHE A 215 -25.18 -17.25 -10.66
CA PHE A 215 -24.11 -17.12 -11.65
C PHE A 215 -22.72 -16.86 -11.05
N TYR A 216 -22.58 -15.89 -10.14
CA TYR A 216 -21.26 -15.51 -9.59
C TYR A 216 -20.64 -16.61 -8.73
N LYS A 217 -21.46 -17.46 -8.08
CA LYS A 217 -20.97 -18.60 -7.29
C LYS A 217 -20.49 -19.71 -8.21
N SER A 218 -21.30 -20.08 -9.20
CA SER A 218 -20.95 -21.10 -10.19
C SER A 218 -19.73 -20.69 -11.02
N GLU A 219 -19.64 -19.42 -11.45
CA GLU A 219 -18.51 -18.95 -12.26
C GLU A 219 -17.19 -19.03 -11.49
N ARG A 220 -17.20 -18.62 -10.21
CA ARG A 220 -16.02 -18.70 -9.34
C ARG A 220 -15.56 -20.15 -9.14
N ILE A 221 -16.50 -21.06 -8.87
CA ILE A 221 -16.20 -22.49 -8.69
C ILE A 221 -15.64 -23.06 -9.99
N ALA A 222 -16.33 -22.85 -11.11
CA ALA A 222 -15.92 -23.34 -12.42
C ALA A 222 -14.51 -22.88 -12.80
N ARG A 223 -14.20 -21.58 -12.66
CA ARG A 223 -12.85 -21.04 -12.93
C ARG A 223 -11.78 -21.64 -12.02
N THR A 224 -12.06 -21.69 -10.71
CA THR A 224 -11.08 -22.14 -9.72
C THR A 224 -10.78 -23.64 -9.87
N GLU A 225 -11.81 -24.48 -10.01
CA GLU A 225 -11.61 -25.92 -10.12
C GLU A 225 -11.05 -26.33 -11.49
N ALA A 226 -11.43 -25.63 -12.57
CA ALA A 226 -10.81 -25.86 -13.89
C ALA A 226 -9.31 -25.55 -13.86
N MET A 227 -8.90 -24.46 -13.23
CA MET A 227 -7.47 -24.15 -13.07
C MET A 227 -6.75 -25.13 -12.16
N ARG A 228 -7.39 -25.62 -11.09
CA ARG A 228 -6.80 -26.66 -10.24
C ARG A 228 -6.49 -27.93 -11.03
N VAL A 229 -7.43 -28.38 -11.84
CA VAL A 229 -7.24 -29.61 -12.63
C VAL A 229 -6.19 -29.39 -13.72
N ALA A 230 -6.22 -28.27 -14.43
CA ALA A 230 -5.23 -27.94 -15.45
C ALA A 230 -3.80 -27.88 -14.87
N GLU A 231 -3.63 -27.19 -13.74
CA GLU A 231 -2.33 -27.06 -13.09
C GLU A 231 -1.82 -28.40 -12.56
N ARG A 232 -2.68 -29.22 -11.92
CA ARG A 232 -2.29 -30.56 -11.48
C ARG A 232 -1.93 -31.47 -12.65
N ALA A 233 -2.65 -31.37 -13.78
CA ALA A 233 -2.31 -32.10 -15.00
C ALA A 233 -0.97 -31.64 -15.59
N ASN A 234 -0.71 -30.33 -15.60
CA ASN A 234 0.55 -29.74 -16.02
C ASN A 234 1.71 -30.22 -15.13
N ARG A 235 1.56 -30.17 -13.81
CA ARG A 235 2.55 -30.67 -12.85
C ARG A 235 2.78 -32.18 -13.01
N ALA A 236 1.73 -32.98 -13.12
CA ALA A 236 1.85 -34.41 -13.35
C ALA A 236 2.58 -34.73 -14.68
N THR A 237 2.42 -33.88 -15.69
CA THR A 237 3.14 -33.99 -16.96
C THR A 237 4.62 -33.61 -16.80
N ALA A 238 4.91 -32.51 -16.10
CA ALA A 238 6.29 -32.11 -15.78
C ALA A 238 7.02 -33.19 -14.98
N GLU A 239 6.36 -33.80 -13.99
CA GLU A 239 6.94 -34.87 -13.16
C GLU A 239 7.36 -36.11 -13.96
N ARG A 240 6.76 -36.36 -15.14
CA ARG A 240 7.18 -37.44 -16.05
C ARG A 240 8.54 -37.20 -16.69
N MET A 241 9.08 -35.97 -16.65
CA MET A 241 10.43 -35.66 -17.10
C MET A 241 11.51 -36.27 -16.17
N GLY A 242 11.13 -36.75 -14.99
CA GLY A 242 12.01 -37.55 -14.13
C GLY A 242 13.27 -36.77 -13.70
N PRO A 243 14.48 -37.33 -13.90
CA PRO A 243 15.73 -36.67 -13.50
C PRO A 243 16.03 -35.35 -14.21
N TYR A 244 15.36 -35.07 -15.33
CA TYR A 244 15.54 -33.80 -16.05
C TYR A 244 14.75 -32.65 -15.44
N LEU A 245 13.85 -32.91 -14.49
CA LEU A 245 13.10 -31.88 -13.78
C LEU A 245 13.84 -31.50 -12.50
N GLU A 246 14.39 -30.28 -12.48
CA GLU A 246 15.07 -29.71 -11.31
C GLU A 246 14.07 -29.05 -10.35
N GLY A 247 13.02 -28.43 -10.89
CA GLY A 247 12.04 -27.71 -10.10
C GLY A 247 10.85 -27.20 -10.91
N LEU A 248 10.07 -26.33 -10.27
CA LEU A 248 8.91 -25.66 -10.84
C LEU A 248 9.04 -24.15 -10.57
N GLN A 249 8.72 -23.32 -11.56
CA GLN A 249 8.68 -21.87 -11.41
C GLN A 249 7.23 -21.38 -11.48
N ILE A 250 6.82 -20.52 -10.55
CA ILE A 250 5.49 -19.89 -10.59
C ILE A 250 5.47 -18.78 -11.64
N VAL A 251 4.45 -18.79 -12.48
CA VAL A 251 4.13 -17.73 -13.45
C VAL A 251 2.75 -17.15 -13.13
N ALA A 252 2.66 -15.83 -13.06
CA ALA A 252 1.42 -15.09 -12.88
C ALA A 252 1.10 -14.26 -14.16
N VAL A 253 -0.16 -13.85 -14.31
CA VAL A 253 -0.63 -13.09 -15.50
C VAL A 253 -0.13 -11.63 -15.51
N MET A 254 0.12 -11.05 -14.33
CA MET A 254 0.70 -9.71 -14.14
C MET A 254 -0.15 -8.55 -14.67
N ASP A 255 -1.46 -8.64 -14.46
CA ASP A 255 -2.46 -7.60 -14.77
C ASP A 255 -3.08 -6.98 -13.50
N GLU A 256 -4.05 -6.08 -13.64
CA GLU A 256 -4.73 -5.37 -12.55
C GLU A 256 -5.50 -6.31 -11.59
N TRP A 257 -5.84 -7.52 -12.05
CA TRP A 257 -6.53 -8.55 -11.27
C TRP A 257 -5.57 -9.54 -10.61
N THR A 258 -4.28 -9.43 -10.91
CA THR A 258 -3.24 -10.23 -10.28
C THR A 258 -3.02 -9.69 -8.88
N ARG A 259 -3.36 -10.51 -7.88
CA ARG A 259 -3.19 -10.09 -6.50
C ARG A 259 -1.71 -9.78 -6.23
N PRO A 260 -1.40 -8.71 -5.51
CA PRO A 260 -0.06 -8.31 -5.14
C PRO A 260 0.92 -9.42 -4.73
N HIS A 261 0.49 -10.30 -3.84
CA HIS A 261 1.33 -11.38 -3.34
C HIS A 261 1.46 -12.56 -4.33
N HIS A 262 0.61 -12.63 -5.37
CA HIS A 262 0.78 -13.53 -6.51
C HIS A 262 1.77 -12.94 -7.50
N ALA A 263 1.62 -11.66 -7.83
CA ALA A 263 2.55 -10.92 -8.68
C ALA A 263 3.98 -10.98 -8.14
N ALA A 264 4.14 -10.86 -6.83
CA ALA A 264 5.46 -10.95 -6.23
C ALA A 264 6.05 -12.38 -6.25
N ARG A 265 5.22 -13.43 -6.26
CA ARG A 265 5.69 -14.82 -6.42
C ARG A 265 6.09 -15.17 -7.85
N ASN A 266 5.77 -14.32 -8.83
CA ASN A 266 6.16 -14.54 -10.22
C ASN A 266 7.68 -14.70 -10.35
N GLY A 267 8.10 -15.73 -11.09
CA GLY A 267 9.51 -16.07 -11.29
C GLY A 267 10.17 -16.80 -10.12
N ARG A 268 9.48 -17.01 -8.99
CA ARG A 268 10.00 -17.79 -7.86
C ARG A 268 10.12 -19.26 -8.25
N VAL A 269 11.31 -19.83 -8.03
CA VAL A 269 11.64 -21.22 -8.33
C VAL A 269 11.54 -22.07 -7.06
N PHE A 270 10.88 -23.22 -7.16
CA PHE A 270 10.77 -24.23 -6.14
C PHE A 270 11.47 -25.50 -6.62
N TYR A 271 12.51 -25.90 -5.91
CA TYR A 271 13.34 -27.05 -6.22
C TYR A 271 12.72 -28.33 -5.66
N ARG A 272 12.85 -29.42 -6.40
CA ARG A 272 12.36 -30.73 -5.98
C ARG A 272 13.26 -31.30 -4.89
N GLY A 273 12.72 -31.51 -3.68
CA GLY A 273 13.40 -32.23 -2.62
C GLY A 273 13.46 -33.75 -2.86
N GLU A 274 14.31 -34.45 -2.11
CA GLU A 274 14.39 -35.93 -2.11
C GLU A 274 13.06 -36.58 -1.70
N ASP A 275 12.28 -35.88 -0.88
CA ASP A 275 10.92 -36.27 -0.45
C ASP A 275 9.85 -36.01 -1.53
N GLY A 276 10.24 -35.50 -2.69
CA GLY A 276 9.33 -35.13 -3.78
C GLY A 276 8.55 -33.84 -3.54
N VAL A 277 8.81 -33.12 -2.42
CA VAL A 277 8.15 -31.86 -2.11
C VAL A 277 8.98 -30.70 -2.65
N TYR A 278 8.31 -29.78 -3.34
CA TYR A 278 8.95 -28.62 -3.95
C TYR A 278 9.09 -27.49 -2.93
N ARG A 279 10.33 -27.00 -2.74
CA ARG A 279 10.66 -25.90 -1.81
C ARG A 279 11.56 -24.88 -2.47
N ASP A 280 11.38 -23.62 -2.15
CA ASP A 280 12.32 -22.58 -2.58
C ASP A 280 13.53 -22.45 -1.65
N GLU A 281 14.39 -21.48 -1.95
CA GLU A 281 15.61 -21.16 -1.19
C GLU A 281 15.39 -20.81 0.30
N THR A 282 14.17 -20.41 0.68
CA THR A 282 13.79 -20.13 2.08
C THR A 282 13.15 -21.33 2.77
N GLY A 283 12.95 -22.43 2.05
CA GLY A 283 12.27 -23.63 2.53
C GLY A 283 10.73 -23.54 2.48
N GLU A 284 10.14 -22.48 1.93
CA GLU A 284 8.69 -22.39 1.75
C GLU A 284 8.24 -23.41 0.69
N ILE A 285 7.14 -24.10 0.98
CA ILE A 285 6.59 -25.16 0.12
C ILE A 285 5.82 -24.53 -1.04
N LEU A 286 5.95 -25.11 -2.24
CA LEU A 286 5.13 -24.74 -3.39
C LEU A 286 3.64 -24.91 -3.06
N PRO A 287 2.83 -23.83 -3.11
CA PRO A 287 1.41 -23.92 -2.83
C PRO A 287 0.67 -24.70 -3.92
N ASP A 288 -0.43 -25.37 -3.54
CA ASP A 288 -1.33 -26.02 -4.50
C ASP A 288 -2.12 -24.93 -5.24
N LEU A 289 -1.75 -24.68 -6.49
CA LEU A 289 -2.38 -23.66 -7.32
C LEU A 289 -3.65 -24.23 -7.99
N PRO A 290 -4.75 -23.46 -8.07
CA PRO A 290 -4.96 -22.16 -7.44
C PRO A 290 -5.12 -22.28 -5.92
N ASP A 291 -4.39 -21.44 -5.20
CA ASP A 291 -4.36 -21.35 -3.74
C ASP A 291 -5.40 -20.35 -3.18
N GLU A 292 -5.99 -19.54 -4.05
CA GLU A 292 -7.09 -18.64 -3.74
C GLU A 292 -8.13 -18.61 -4.88
N PRO A 293 -9.39 -18.22 -4.62
CA PRO A 293 -10.42 -18.16 -5.66
C PRO A 293 -10.01 -17.26 -6.83
N ASN A 294 -10.30 -17.70 -8.07
CA ASN A 294 -9.92 -17.03 -9.32
C ASN A 294 -8.40 -16.79 -9.50
N CYS A 295 -7.54 -17.48 -8.76
CA CYS A 295 -6.11 -17.45 -9.03
C CYS A 295 -5.84 -18.02 -10.44
N ARG A 296 -5.03 -17.29 -11.21
CA ARG A 296 -4.60 -17.62 -12.58
C ARG A 296 -3.11 -17.91 -12.67
N CYS A 297 -2.48 -18.16 -11.52
CA CYS A 297 -1.09 -18.59 -11.48
C CYS A 297 -1.00 -20.04 -11.95
N MET A 298 0.11 -20.37 -12.61
CA MET A 298 0.46 -21.72 -13.01
C MET A 298 1.94 -21.98 -12.74
N THR A 299 2.38 -23.23 -12.83
CA THR A 299 3.80 -23.55 -12.82
C THR A 299 4.33 -23.87 -14.21
N ILE A 300 5.61 -23.59 -14.42
CA ILE A 300 6.37 -24.07 -15.58
C ILE A 300 7.55 -24.93 -15.11
N PRO A 301 7.94 -25.97 -15.86
CA PRO A 301 9.06 -26.83 -15.48
C PRO A 301 10.39 -26.06 -15.55
N VAL A 302 11.22 -26.25 -14.53
CA VAL A 302 12.64 -25.87 -14.53
C VAL A 302 13.44 -27.15 -14.76
N LEU A 303 14.08 -27.22 -15.92
CA LEU A 303 14.86 -28.38 -16.32
C LEU A 303 16.28 -28.30 -15.79
N THR A 304 16.89 -29.45 -15.55
CA THR A 304 18.33 -29.55 -15.27
C THR A 304 19.12 -29.09 -16.49
N MET A 305 20.14 -28.26 -16.26
CA MET A 305 21.03 -27.81 -17.32
C MET A 305 21.74 -29.00 -18.00
N PRO A 306 21.63 -29.14 -19.34
CA PRO A 306 22.33 -30.17 -20.10
C PRO A 306 23.85 -30.13 -19.85
N PRO A 307 24.53 -31.27 -19.60
CA PRO A 307 25.97 -31.32 -19.38
C PRO A 307 26.78 -30.65 -20.50
N GLU A 308 26.30 -30.74 -21.75
CA GLU A 308 26.94 -30.22 -22.96
C GLU A 308 27.01 -28.68 -22.97
N LEU A 309 26.11 -28.03 -22.23
CA LEU A 309 26.04 -26.58 -22.11
C LEU A 309 26.84 -26.05 -20.90
N ARG A 310 27.28 -26.92 -19.97
CA ARG A 310 28.04 -26.48 -18.80
C ARG A 310 29.39 -25.89 -19.22
N GLY A 311 29.64 -24.64 -18.82
CA GLY A 311 30.92 -23.95 -19.07
C GLY A 311 31.14 -23.42 -20.48
N ARG A 312 30.16 -23.53 -21.40
CA ARG A 312 30.28 -23.05 -22.80
C ARG A 312 29.31 -21.89 -23.08
N SER A 313 29.71 -20.64 -22.79
CA SER A 313 28.86 -19.45 -22.98
C SER A 313 28.33 -19.29 -24.41
N ALA A 314 29.14 -19.57 -25.43
CA ALA A 314 28.74 -19.46 -26.84
C ALA A 314 27.62 -20.43 -27.24
N ALA A 315 27.58 -21.64 -26.68
CA ALA A 315 26.49 -22.59 -26.92
C ALA A 315 25.19 -22.16 -26.23
N GLY A 316 25.30 -21.52 -25.06
CA GLY A 316 24.18 -20.86 -24.39
C GLY A 316 23.63 -19.65 -25.16
N GLU A 317 24.50 -18.84 -25.76
CA GLU A 317 24.14 -17.73 -26.65
C GLU A 317 23.32 -18.23 -27.85
N ALA A 318 23.82 -19.27 -28.53
CA ALA A 318 23.16 -19.88 -29.69
C ALA A 318 21.78 -20.47 -29.33
N PHE A 319 21.67 -21.12 -28.17
CA PHE A 319 20.39 -21.61 -27.64
C PHE A 319 19.39 -20.48 -27.40
N ARG A 320 19.84 -19.38 -26.75
CA ARG A 320 19.01 -18.17 -26.53
C ARG A 320 18.51 -17.55 -27.84
N THR A 321 19.34 -17.47 -28.88
CA THR A 321 18.92 -16.95 -30.19
C THR A 321 17.92 -17.86 -30.92
N ALA A 322 17.95 -19.17 -30.68
CA ALA A 322 17.01 -20.11 -31.29
C ALA A 322 15.61 -20.09 -30.62
N SER A 323 15.56 -19.85 -29.30
CA SER A 323 14.30 -19.75 -28.54
C SER A 323 13.76 -18.32 -28.38
N GLY A 324 14.64 -17.31 -28.44
CA GLY A 324 14.34 -15.90 -28.14
C GLY A 324 13.56 -15.12 -29.20
N GLY A 325 13.23 -15.73 -30.34
CA GLY A 325 12.36 -15.11 -31.36
C GLY A 325 10.85 -15.30 -31.14
N LEU A 326 10.45 -16.14 -30.18
CA LEU A 326 9.07 -16.64 -30.04
C LEU A 326 8.39 -16.34 -28.70
N ILE A 327 9.14 -15.82 -27.71
CA ILE A 327 8.62 -15.60 -26.35
C ILE A 327 8.69 -14.08 -26.06
N PRO A 328 7.55 -13.38 -25.96
CA PRO A 328 7.53 -11.97 -25.59
C PRO A 328 8.33 -11.74 -24.30
N ASP A 329 9.14 -10.68 -24.24
CA ASP A 329 9.76 -10.21 -22.99
C ASP A 329 8.64 -10.02 -21.98
N PRO A 330 8.50 -10.89 -20.98
CA PRO A 330 7.23 -10.94 -20.32
C PRO A 330 7.27 -9.84 -19.24
N ALA A 331 6.21 -9.05 -19.13
CA ALA A 331 6.26 -7.85 -18.30
C ALA A 331 6.39 -8.22 -16.81
N SER A 332 7.36 -7.63 -16.11
CA SER A 332 7.37 -7.67 -14.64
C SER A 332 6.22 -6.82 -14.09
N TYR A 333 5.81 -7.04 -12.83
CA TYR A 333 4.71 -6.24 -12.26
C TYR A 333 5.11 -4.77 -12.12
N ALA A 334 6.41 -4.51 -11.97
CA ALA A 334 6.96 -3.16 -11.98
C ALA A 334 6.80 -2.50 -13.36
N GLU A 335 6.97 -3.24 -14.45
CA GLU A 335 6.75 -2.73 -15.82
C GLU A 335 5.27 -2.56 -16.15
N TRP A 336 4.39 -3.45 -15.68
CA TRP A 336 2.96 -3.24 -15.73
C TRP A 336 2.57 -1.97 -14.95
N TRP A 337 3.09 -1.81 -13.73
CA TRP A 337 2.81 -0.66 -12.87
C TRP A 337 3.11 0.68 -13.54
N GLU A 338 4.18 0.76 -14.32
CA GLU A 338 4.56 1.97 -15.05
C GLU A 338 3.59 2.35 -16.18
N LYS A 339 2.97 1.35 -16.79
CA LYS A 339 1.99 1.55 -17.87
C LYS A 339 0.56 1.69 -17.33
N ALA A 340 0.32 1.18 -16.13
CA ALA A 340 -0.99 1.20 -15.48
C ALA A 340 -1.41 2.63 -15.11
N SER A 341 -2.68 2.92 -15.32
CA SER A 341 -3.30 4.16 -14.88
C SER A 341 -3.32 4.26 -13.34
N PRO A 342 -3.41 5.48 -12.78
CA PRO A 342 -3.55 5.65 -11.34
C PRO A 342 -4.77 4.95 -10.73
N GLN A 343 -5.80 4.63 -11.53
CA GLN A 343 -6.96 3.87 -11.08
C GLN A 343 -6.63 2.38 -10.94
N GLU A 344 -5.97 1.79 -11.94
CA GLU A 344 -5.52 0.40 -11.91
C GLU A 344 -4.50 0.15 -10.80
N GLN A 345 -3.55 1.07 -10.60
CA GLN A 345 -2.60 1.02 -9.50
C GLN A 345 -3.31 1.01 -8.13
N ARG A 346 -4.35 1.85 -7.95
CA ARG A 346 -5.16 1.88 -6.72
C ARG A 346 -5.94 0.59 -6.49
N ILE A 347 -6.46 -0.02 -7.56
CA ILE A 347 -7.14 -1.32 -7.47
C ILE A 347 -6.16 -2.39 -7.02
N ALA A 348 -4.95 -2.41 -7.58
CA ALA A 348 -3.91 -3.38 -7.26
C ALA A 348 -3.50 -3.38 -5.78
N VAL A 349 -3.19 -2.21 -5.19
CA VAL A 349 -2.67 -2.14 -3.80
C VAL A 349 -3.74 -1.80 -2.75
N GLY A 350 -4.92 -1.39 -3.22
CA GLY A 350 -5.97 -0.78 -2.42
C GLY A 350 -5.76 0.72 -2.22
N ALA A 351 -6.81 1.51 -2.43
CA ALA A 351 -6.77 2.98 -2.40
C ALA A 351 -6.12 3.54 -1.14
N GLY A 352 -6.45 3.01 0.05
CA GLY A 352 -5.87 3.49 1.31
C GLY A 352 -4.34 3.35 1.39
N ARG A 353 -3.75 2.27 0.84
CA ARG A 353 -2.29 2.12 0.80
C ARG A 353 -1.67 3.08 -0.21
N TYR A 354 -2.28 3.20 -1.39
CA TYR A 354 -1.81 4.06 -2.46
C TYR A 354 -1.67 5.52 -2.00
N GLU A 355 -2.73 6.04 -1.39
CA GLU A 355 -2.77 7.43 -0.92
C GLU A 355 -1.74 7.68 0.20
N LEU A 356 -1.57 6.73 1.14
CA LEU A 356 -0.56 6.83 2.19
C LEU A 356 0.87 6.92 1.63
N VAL A 357 1.20 6.07 0.66
CA VAL A 357 2.52 6.08 0.03
C VAL A 357 2.70 7.37 -0.79
N ARG A 358 1.71 7.75 -1.60
CA ARG A 358 1.77 9.00 -2.38
C ARG A 358 2.02 10.21 -1.49
N ASP A 359 1.28 10.35 -0.39
CA ASP A 359 1.40 11.49 0.51
C ASP A 359 2.75 11.52 1.25
N ARG A 360 3.34 10.34 1.51
CA ARG A 360 4.70 10.22 2.03
C ARG A 360 5.73 10.67 1.00
N LEU A 361 5.62 10.18 -0.24
CA LEU A 361 6.57 10.47 -1.30
C LEU A 361 6.50 11.93 -1.78
N ALA A 362 5.33 12.56 -1.71
CA ALA A 362 5.16 13.99 -2.00
C ALA A 362 5.93 14.90 -1.01
N LYS A 363 6.34 14.39 0.14
CA LYS A 363 7.11 15.11 1.17
C LYS A 363 8.61 14.87 1.11
N LEU A 364 9.07 14.02 0.18
CA LEU A 364 10.51 13.83 -0.02
C LEU A 364 11.12 15.12 -0.59
N PRO A 365 12.43 15.37 -0.35
CA PRO A 365 13.13 16.50 -0.95
C PRO A 365 12.98 16.53 -2.48
N THR A 366 12.93 15.34 -3.10
CA THR A 366 12.59 15.14 -4.50
C THR A 366 11.31 14.32 -4.57
N PRO A 367 10.13 14.96 -4.72
CA PRO A 367 8.86 14.26 -4.85
C PRO A 367 8.86 13.30 -6.04
N ARG A 368 8.29 12.11 -5.86
CA ARG A 368 8.15 11.11 -6.93
C ARG A 368 6.83 10.34 -6.81
N PRO A 369 6.32 9.77 -7.92
CA PRO A 369 5.14 8.90 -7.85
C PRO A 369 5.44 7.59 -7.10
N PRO A 370 4.40 6.92 -6.55
CA PRO A 370 4.53 5.58 -6.00
C PRO A 370 4.97 4.55 -7.05
N GLU A 371 5.89 3.69 -6.65
CA GLU A 371 6.34 2.54 -7.42
C GLU A 371 5.87 1.24 -6.74
N TRP A 372 5.80 0.15 -7.50
CA TRP A 372 5.38 -1.15 -6.98
C TRP A 372 6.15 -1.57 -5.70
N ILE A 373 7.46 -1.34 -5.67
CA ILE A 373 8.34 -1.69 -4.55
C ILE A 373 8.02 -0.94 -3.25
N ASP A 374 7.30 0.17 -3.33
CA ASP A 374 6.91 0.93 -2.14
C ASP A 374 5.85 0.19 -1.30
N PHE A 375 5.13 -0.76 -1.89
CA PHE A 375 3.95 -1.40 -1.30
C PHE A 375 4.18 -2.80 -0.74
N ILE A 376 5.33 -3.42 -1.00
CA ILE A 376 5.59 -4.81 -0.64
C ILE A 376 6.77 -4.97 0.32
N ASP A 377 6.75 -6.07 1.07
CA ASP A 377 7.88 -6.53 1.86
C ASP A 377 8.81 -7.45 1.05
N GLU A 378 9.91 -7.87 1.68
CA GLU A 378 10.92 -8.78 1.14
C GLU A 378 10.38 -10.18 0.84
N LYS A 379 9.16 -10.51 1.26
CA LYS A 379 8.46 -11.74 0.90
C LYS A 379 7.48 -11.53 -0.25
N GLY A 380 7.37 -10.30 -0.75
CA GLY A 380 6.44 -9.93 -1.80
C GLY A 380 5.01 -9.69 -1.33
N ARG A 381 4.78 -9.61 -0.02
CA ARG A 381 3.44 -9.39 0.53
C ARG A 381 3.16 -7.91 0.63
N LEU A 382 1.90 -7.51 0.43
CA LEU A 382 1.51 -6.12 0.67
C LEU A 382 1.76 -5.74 2.12
N LEU A 383 2.40 -4.59 2.29
CA LEU A 383 2.58 -3.99 3.60
C LEU A 383 1.22 -3.56 4.17
N PRO A 384 0.92 -3.87 5.44
CA PRO A 384 -0.29 -3.38 6.06
C PRO A 384 -0.19 -1.85 6.25
N PRO A 385 -1.33 -1.11 6.22
CA PRO A 385 -1.33 0.35 6.32
C PRO A 385 -0.62 0.90 7.58
N TRP A 386 -0.68 0.19 8.70
CA TRP A 386 0.03 0.59 9.92
C TRP A 386 1.54 0.61 9.72
N ARG A 387 2.10 -0.38 9.01
CA ARG A 387 3.54 -0.46 8.72
C ARG A 387 3.98 0.67 7.80
N LEU A 388 3.20 0.96 6.75
CA LEU A 388 3.48 2.09 5.84
C LEU A 388 3.50 3.45 6.57
N LYS A 389 2.69 3.59 7.62
CA LYS A 389 2.62 4.81 8.46
C LYS A 389 3.76 4.91 9.47
N SER A 390 4.15 3.79 10.10
CA SER A 390 5.12 3.79 11.20
C SER A 390 6.57 3.64 10.75
N GLU A 391 6.81 3.09 9.56
CA GLU A 391 8.14 2.84 9.02
C GLU A 391 8.96 4.13 8.91
N SER A 392 10.16 4.17 9.47
CA SER A 392 11.07 5.32 9.37
C SER A 392 11.58 5.49 7.93
N ALA A 393 12.22 6.63 7.62
CA ALA A 393 12.82 6.84 6.29
C ALA A 393 13.93 5.82 5.99
N GLU A 394 14.72 5.47 7.00
CA GLU A 394 15.80 4.49 6.88
C GLU A 394 15.29 3.05 6.71
N GLU A 395 14.28 2.67 7.50
CA GLU A 395 13.64 1.34 7.38
C GLU A 395 13.00 1.17 6.01
N TRP A 396 12.30 2.20 5.54
CA TRP A 396 11.69 2.24 4.21
C TRP A 396 12.74 2.07 3.11
N GLN A 397 13.85 2.80 3.19
CA GLN A 397 14.93 2.72 2.20
C GLN A 397 15.58 1.33 2.19
N ARG A 398 15.93 0.79 3.37
CA ARG A 398 16.51 -0.57 3.49
C ARG A 398 15.58 -1.63 2.89
N ARG A 399 14.28 -1.54 3.20
CA ARG A 399 13.28 -2.46 2.64
C ARG A 399 13.18 -2.32 1.12
N ARG A 400 13.11 -1.10 0.58
CA ARG A 400 13.05 -0.87 -0.88
C ARG A 400 14.26 -1.49 -1.57
N GLU A 401 15.46 -1.33 -1.02
CA GLU A 401 16.69 -1.92 -1.55
C GLU A 401 16.63 -3.45 -1.58
N ALA A 402 16.19 -4.07 -0.49
CA ALA A 402 16.03 -5.52 -0.41
C ALA A 402 14.97 -6.05 -1.40
N VAL A 403 13.82 -5.39 -1.47
CA VAL A 403 12.73 -5.74 -2.40
C VAL A 403 13.17 -5.61 -3.85
N ASP A 404 13.88 -4.55 -4.19
CA ASP A 404 14.36 -4.29 -5.54
C ASP A 404 15.40 -5.32 -6.00
N ALA A 405 16.35 -5.69 -5.13
CA ALA A 405 17.29 -6.77 -5.40
C ALA A 405 16.58 -8.11 -5.61
N MET A 406 15.63 -8.45 -4.73
CA MET A 406 14.82 -9.68 -4.84
C MET A 406 14.01 -9.72 -6.15
N LEU A 407 13.32 -8.63 -6.50
CA LEU A 407 12.51 -8.57 -7.72
C LEU A 407 13.38 -8.61 -8.98
N THR A 408 14.54 -7.95 -8.97
CA THR A 408 15.51 -8.03 -10.07
C THR A 408 16.01 -9.46 -10.24
N GLN A 409 16.36 -10.14 -9.15
CA GLN A 409 16.76 -11.55 -9.19
C GLN A 409 15.65 -12.43 -9.79
N ARG A 410 14.39 -12.24 -9.36
CA ARG A 410 13.23 -12.99 -9.88
C ARG A 410 12.98 -12.73 -11.36
N LYS A 411 13.11 -11.47 -11.81
CA LYS A 411 13.01 -11.11 -13.24
C LYS A 411 14.07 -11.86 -14.05
N LEU A 412 15.33 -11.79 -13.64
CA LEU A 412 16.45 -12.47 -14.31
C LEU A 412 16.23 -13.99 -14.36
N LEU A 413 15.85 -14.61 -13.24
CA LEU A 413 15.59 -16.05 -13.18
C LEU A 413 14.45 -16.47 -14.11
N TRP A 414 13.39 -15.69 -14.17
CA TRP A 414 12.27 -15.99 -15.04
C TRP A 414 12.59 -15.80 -16.52
N GLN A 415 13.30 -14.74 -16.91
CA GLN A 415 13.78 -14.60 -18.28
C GLN A 415 14.69 -15.78 -18.67
N GLN A 416 15.54 -16.25 -17.75
CA GLN A 416 16.38 -17.43 -18.00
C GLN A 416 15.54 -18.70 -18.22
N VAL A 417 14.64 -19.02 -17.29
CA VAL A 417 13.82 -20.24 -17.36
C VAL A 417 12.86 -20.19 -18.54
N SER A 418 12.21 -19.05 -18.80
CA SER A 418 11.30 -18.92 -19.94
C SER A 418 12.03 -19.04 -21.28
N THR A 419 13.24 -18.48 -21.40
CA THR A 419 14.02 -18.52 -22.65
C THR A 419 14.74 -19.85 -22.85
N MET A 420 15.28 -20.45 -21.78
CA MET A 420 16.18 -21.60 -21.87
C MET A 420 15.59 -22.90 -21.35
N GLY A 421 14.53 -22.84 -20.54
CA GLY A 421 13.98 -23.97 -19.80
C GLY A 421 14.79 -24.34 -18.54
N PHE A 422 15.94 -23.73 -18.28
CA PHE A 422 16.82 -24.01 -17.15
C PHE A 422 17.49 -22.74 -16.60
N ARG A 423 18.05 -22.81 -15.39
CA ARG A 423 18.81 -21.69 -14.79
C ARG A 423 20.21 -21.62 -15.40
N ALA A 424 20.60 -20.45 -15.88
CA ALA A 424 21.94 -20.26 -16.42
C ALA A 424 22.99 -20.17 -15.30
N PRO A 425 24.22 -20.67 -15.54
CA PRO A 425 25.35 -20.45 -14.63
C PRO A 425 25.61 -18.95 -14.44
N LEU A 426 26.14 -18.56 -13.28
CA LEU A 426 26.55 -17.17 -13.02
C LEU A 426 27.44 -16.59 -14.13
N ALA A 427 28.32 -17.41 -14.72
CA ALA A 427 29.20 -17.00 -15.81
C ALA A 427 28.49 -16.47 -17.08
N TRP A 428 27.19 -16.71 -17.24
CA TRP A 428 26.38 -16.23 -18.36
C TRP A 428 25.63 -14.94 -18.05
N ILE A 429 25.72 -14.48 -16.81
CA ILE A 429 25.08 -13.27 -16.30
C ILE A 429 26.12 -12.15 -16.37
N PRO A 430 25.74 -10.92 -16.75
CA PRO A 430 26.67 -9.79 -16.65
C PRO A 430 27.29 -9.74 -15.25
N LYS A 431 28.62 -9.65 -15.18
CA LYS A 431 29.38 -9.59 -13.91
C LYS A 431 28.79 -8.62 -12.88
N PRO A 432 28.32 -7.41 -13.26
CA PRO A 432 27.67 -6.48 -12.34
C PRO A 432 26.49 -7.07 -11.55
N LEU A 433 25.78 -8.05 -12.11
CA LEU A 433 24.57 -8.64 -11.52
C LEU A 433 24.81 -9.98 -10.81
N HIS A 434 26.06 -10.45 -10.71
CA HIS A 434 26.38 -11.69 -10.01
C HIS A 434 25.91 -11.68 -8.55
N GLY A 435 26.09 -10.56 -7.84
CA GLY A 435 25.65 -10.42 -6.46
C GLY A 435 24.13 -10.56 -6.31
N VAL A 436 23.35 -9.96 -7.21
CA VAL A 436 21.88 -10.06 -7.24
C VAL A 436 21.46 -11.51 -7.40
N MET A 437 22.11 -12.21 -8.32
CA MET A 437 21.81 -13.62 -8.62
C MET A 437 22.25 -14.58 -7.51
N ALA A 438 23.20 -14.16 -6.68
CA ALA A 438 23.61 -14.85 -5.46
C ALA A 438 22.73 -14.50 -4.24
N GLY A 439 21.70 -13.67 -4.40
CA GLY A 439 20.81 -13.25 -3.31
C GLY A 439 21.36 -12.16 -2.41
N ASP A 440 22.44 -11.46 -2.82
CA ASP A 440 22.98 -10.33 -2.07
C ASP A 440 22.13 -9.08 -2.30
N LEU A 441 21.32 -8.75 -1.30
CA LEU A 441 20.39 -7.62 -1.30
C LEU A 441 21.06 -6.24 -1.43
N GLN A 442 22.36 -6.14 -1.16
CA GLN A 442 23.13 -4.89 -1.22
C GLN A 442 23.94 -4.75 -2.52
N SER A 443 23.93 -5.78 -3.38
CA SER A 443 24.73 -5.79 -4.61
C SER A 443 24.37 -4.66 -5.58
N LEU A 444 23.08 -4.33 -5.76
CA LEU A 444 22.66 -3.22 -6.61
C LEU A 444 23.10 -1.86 -6.08
N VAL A 445 23.05 -1.65 -4.77
CA VAL A 445 23.51 -0.42 -4.12
C VAL A 445 25.03 -0.27 -4.27
N ARG A 446 25.78 -1.35 -4.10
CA ARG A 446 27.23 -1.34 -4.36
C ARG A 446 27.54 -1.05 -5.82
N LEU A 447 26.84 -1.71 -6.75
CA LEU A 447 27.01 -1.46 -8.19
C LEU A 447 26.73 0.01 -8.54
N GLN A 448 25.65 0.59 -8.02
CA GLN A 448 25.36 2.01 -8.21
C GLN A 448 26.51 2.89 -7.70
N ARG A 449 27.02 2.65 -6.48
CA ARG A 449 28.15 3.40 -5.92
C ARG A 449 29.42 3.22 -6.76
N GLU A 450 29.69 2.02 -7.23
CA GLU A 450 30.84 1.71 -8.08
C GLU A 450 30.77 2.47 -9.41
N LEU A 451 29.62 2.48 -10.07
CA LEU A 451 29.41 3.19 -11.34
C LEU A 451 29.48 4.71 -11.16
N VAL A 452 28.86 5.26 -10.11
CA VAL A 452 28.97 6.70 -9.79
C VAL A 452 30.42 7.08 -9.45
N THR A 453 31.13 6.23 -8.72
CA THR A 453 32.56 6.45 -8.40
C THR A 453 33.43 6.36 -9.65
N ALA A 454 33.16 5.40 -10.53
CA ALA A 454 33.86 5.25 -11.81
C ALA A 454 33.64 6.48 -12.70
N ALA A 455 32.40 6.98 -12.77
CA ALA A 455 32.08 8.21 -13.49
C ALA A 455 32.80 9.41 -12.87
N ALA A 456 32.77 9.58 -11.55
CA ALA A 456 33.49 10.66 -10.86
C ALA A 456 35.00 10.64 -11.12
N ARG A 457 35.62 9.46 -11.22
CA ARG A 457 37.03 9.31 -11.61
C ARG A 457 37.29 9.78 -13.04
N ARG A 458 36.41 9.48 -14.00
CA ARG A 458 36.54 9.96 -15.39
C ARG A 458 36.29 11.47 -15.52
N LEU A 459 35.42 12.01 -14.68
CA LEU A 459 35.17 13.45 -14.58
C LEU A 459 36.25 14.20 -13.78
N THR A 460 37.28 13.51 -13.26
CA THR A 460 38.39 14.18 -12.58
C THR A 460 39.19 14.98 -13.61
N PRO A 461 39.42 16.29 -13.40
CA PRO A 461 40.12 17.11 -14.38
C PRO A 461 41.52 16.57 -14.69
N PRO A 462 42.01 16.65 -15.94
CA PRO A 462 43.38 16.23 -16.27
C PRO A 462 44.44 16.96 -15.44
N LEU A 463 45.61 16.36 -15.22
CA LEU A 463 46.67 16.94 -14.38
C LEU A 463 47.09 18.36 -14.79
N ALA A 464 47.14 18.63 -16.10
CA ALA A 464 47.44 19.97 -16.62
C ALA A 464 46.38 21.01 -16.19
N GLU A 465 45.12 20.61 -16.20
CA GLU A 465 44.00 21.42 -15.74
C GLU A 465 44.07 21.62 -14.21
N GLN A 466 44.37 20.58 -13.43
CA GLN A 466 44.56 20.70 -11.98
C GLN A 466 45.67 21.70 -11.63
N LYS A 467 46.84 21.61 -12.28
CA LYS A 467 47.95 22.58 -12.09
C LYS A 467 47.56 23.99 -12.48
N ARG A 468 46.74 24.16 -13.52
CA ARG A 468 46.22 25.47 -13.92
C ARG A 468 45.27 26.03 -12.85
N ARG A 469 44.37 25.23 -12.31
CA ARG A 469 43.47 25.64 -11.22
C ARG A 469 44.22 26.02 -9.96
N GLN A 470 45.31 25.31 -9.63
CA GLN A 470 46.19 25.68 -8.52
C GLN A 470 46.82 27.05 -8.73
N ARG A 471 47.34 27.34 -9.94
CA ARG A 471 47.85 28.68 -10.28
C ARG A 471 46.77 29.75 -10.23
N TRP A 472 45.54 29.44 -10.66
CA TRP A 472 44.42 30.38 -10.54
C TRP A 472 44.14 30.82 -9.10
N GLN A 473 44.44 29.98 -8.10
CA GLN A 473 44.23 30.33 -6.68
C GLN A 473 45.30 31.26 -6.10
N THR A 474 46.33 31.65 -6.86
CA THR A 474 47.41 32.51 -6.33
C THR A 474 47.13 34.00 -6.48
N ASP A 475 46.26 34.38 -7.42
CA ASP A 475 46.03 35.76 -7.81
C ASP A 475 44.58 36.21 -7.55
N LEU A 476 44.40 37.51 -7.36
CA LEU A 476 43.09 38.14 -7.29
C LEU A 476 42.60 38.44 -8.71
N HIS A 477 41.43 37.92 -9.07
CA HIS A 477 40.84 38.10 -10.39
C HIS A 477 39.59 39.00 -10.32
N PRO A 478 39.36 39.91 -11.28
CA PRO A 478 38.08 40.61 -11.41
C PRO A 478 36.97 39.65 -11.81
N ALA A 479 35.72 40.01 -11.55
CA ALA A 479 34.57 39.13 -11.71
C ALA A 479 34.40 38.58 -13.13
N LYS A 480 34.65 39.41 -14.15
CA LYS A 480 34.62 38.98 -15.56
C LYS A 480 35.61 37.86 -15.87
N GLU A 481 36.80 37.89 -15.25
CA GLU A 481 37.77 36.81 -15.39
C GLU A 481 37.33 35.55 -14.65
N VAL A 482 36.74 35.69 -13.46
CA VAL A 482 36.14 34.57 -12.72
C VAL A 482 35.05 33.91 -13.53
N ARG A 483 34.15 34.69 -14.13
CA ARG A 483 33.08 34.18 -14.99
C ARG A 483 33.63 33.38 -16.17
N ARG A 484 34.60 33.95 -16.90
CA ARG A 484 35.29 33.26 -18.01
C ARG A 484 35.97 31.99 -17.52
N GLU A 485 36.52 31.99 -16.32
CA GLU A 485 37.14 30.81 -15.74
C GLU A 485 36.11 29.72 -15.41
N ILE A 486 34.94 30.09 -14.88
CA ILE A 486 33.82 29.16 -14.65
C ILE A 486 33.38 28.55 -15.98
N GLU A 487 33.12 29.36 -17.01
CA GLU A 487 32.72 28.92 -18.35
C GLU A 487 33.74 27.94 -18.94
N ARG A 488 35.02 28.28 -18.89
CA ARG A 488 36.10 27.42 -19.39
C ARG A 488 36.18 26.09 -18.64
N ARG A 489 36.00 26.10 -17.31
CA ARG A 489 35.94 24.88 -16.50
C ARG A 489 34.75 24.01 -16.90
N LEU A 490 33.58 24.60 -17.16
CA LEU A 490 32.40 23.89 -17.64
C LEU A 490 32.62 23.28 -19.03
N ASP A 491 33.36 23.96 -19.91
CA ASP A 491 33.73 23.40 -21.22
C ASP A 491 34.70 22.21 -21.11
N VAL A 492 35.60 22.22 -20.12
CA VAL A 492 36.41 21.04 -19.80
C VAL A 492 35.50 19.90 -19.32
N LEU A 493 34.61 20.16 -18.37
CA LEU A 493 33.68 19.15 -17.86
C LEU A 493 32.78 18.58 -18.97
N ARG A 494 32.26 19.44 -19.86
CA ARG A 494 31.42 19.02 -21.00
C ARG A 494 32.15 18.05 -21.91
N ARG A 495 33.46 18.25 -22.17
CA ARG A 495 34.28 17.29 -22.93
C ARG A 495 34.48 15.99 -22.17
N GLN A 496 34.68 16.05 -20.85
CA GLN A 496 34.79 14.84 -20.02
C GLN A 496 33.47 14.07 -19.90
N MET A 497 32.32 14.72 -20.12
CA MET A 497 31.04 14.02 -20.18
C MET A 497 30.98 12.96 -21.29
N ASP A 498 31.77 13.12 -22.37
CA ASP A 498 31.87 12.08 -23.41
C ASP A 498 32.52 10.80 -22.87
N GLU A 499 33.42 10.90 -21.88
CA GLU A 499 34.13 9.76 -21.29
C GLU A 499 33.23 8.89 -20.40
N ILE A 500 32.11 9.45 -19.91
CA ILE A 500 31.13 8.71 -19.09
C ILE A 500 29.96 8.16 -19.90
N LYS A 501 29.83 8.49 -21.19
CA LYS A 501 28.80 7.90 -22.08
C LYS A 501 28.79 6.36 -22.04
N PRO A 502 29.94 5.66 -22.02
CA PRO A 502 29.94 4.21 -21.87
C PRO A 502 29.35 3.72 -20.54
N ILE A 503 29.50 4.48 -19.45
CA ILE A 503 28.90 4.15 -18.14
C ILE A 503 27.39 4.35 -18.18
N ILE A 504 26.92 5.43 -18.82
CA ILE A 504 25.49 5.67 -19.03
C ILE A 504 24.89 4.53 -19.85
N ALA A 505 25.51 4.17 -20.97
CA ALA A 505 25.09 3.05 -21.80
C ALA A 505 25.12 1.71 -21.04
N GLU A 506 26.12 1.50 -20.18
CA GLU A 506 26.17 0.34 -19.28
C GLU A 506 24.94 0.31 -18.37
N ILE A 507 24.63 1.40 -17.65
CA ILE A 507 23.45 1.51 -16.78
C ILE A 507 22.15 1.26 -17.56
N GLU A 508 22.02 1.83 -18.76
CA GLU A 508 20.85 1.66 -19.61
C GLU A 508 20.67 0.20 -20.08
N SER A 509 21.78 -0.50 -20.34
CA SER A 509 21.79 -1.90 -20.75
C SER A 509 21.57 -2.90 -19.61
N LEU A 510 21.66 -2.47 -18.35
CA LEU A 510 21.42 -3.34 -17.21
C LEU A 510 19.96 -3.80 -17.17
N ASP A 511 19.78 -5.12 -17.06
CA ASP A 511 18.46 -5.72 -16.83
C ASP A 511 18.08 -5.66 -15.34
N VAL A 512 17.83 -4.43 -14.89
CA VAL A 512 17.32 -4.10 -13.56
C VAL A 512 15.90 -3.56 -13.66
N LEU A 513 15.20 -3.40 -12.53
CA LEU A 513 13.90 -2.74 -12.55
C LEU A 513 14.04 -1.30 -13.09
N PRO A 514 13.05 -0.80 -13.86
CA PRO A 514 13.07 0.56 -14.39
C PRO A 514 13.27 1.67 -13.34
N GLY A 515 12.65 1.53 -12.15
CA GLY A 515 12.83 2.44 -11.03
C GLY A 515 14.28 2.51 -10.56
N ARG A 516 14.94 1.36 -10.40
CA ARG A 516 16.37 1.31 -10.05
C ARG A 516 17.25 1.96 -11.11
N ARG A 517 16.99 1.69 -12.40
CA ARG A 517 17.72 2.33 -13.50
C ARG A 517 17.63 3.86 -13.41
N ARG A 518 16.43 4.40 -13.20
CA ARG A 518 16.23 5.85 -12.99
C ARG A 518 17.00 6.38 -11.78
N GLU A 519 16.97 5.67 -10.65
CA GLU A 519 17.74 6.06 -9.46
C GLU A 519 19.25 6.09 -9.72
N MET A 520 19.79 5.13 -10.49
CA MET A 520 21.21 5.10 -10.85
C MET A 520 21.59 6.28 -11.75
N LEU A 521 20.77 6.59 -12.76
CA LEU A 521 20.98 7.74 -13.64
C LEU A 521 20.84 9.07 -12.88
N ALA A 522 19.83 9.21 -12.03
CA ALA A 522 19.64 10.40 -11.20
C ALA A 522 20.81 10.62 -10.23
N ALA A 523 21.39 9.55 -9.67
CA ALA A 523 22.59 9.66 -8.83
C ALA A 523 23.81 10.16 -9.60
N LEU A 524 23.95 9.75 -10.87
CA LEU A 524 24.99 10.26 -11.76
C LEU A 524 24.77 11.74 -12.09
N ASP A 525 23.54 12.13 -12.44
CA ASP A 525 23.17 13.51 -12.73
C ASP A 525 23.41 14.44 -11.53
N ASN A 526 23.03 13.99 -10.32
CA ASN A 526 23.29 14.72 -9.08
C ASN A 526 24.81 14.90 -8.88
N ARG A 527 25.62 13.86 -9.10
CA ARG A 527 27.08 13.99 -8.98
C ARG A 527 27.66 14.96 -10.02
N ILE A 528 27.13 14.98 -11.24
CA ILE A 528 27.54 15.94 -12.28
C ILE A 528 27.16 17.37 -11.86
N ALA A 529 25.97 17.57 -11.30
CA ALA A 529 25.54 18.87 -10.77
C ALA A 529 26.46 19.34 -9.62
N ASP A 530 26.80 18.45 -8.69
CA ASP A 530 27.75 18.72 -7.61
C ASP A 530 29.12 19.13 -8.15
N LEU A 531 29.66 18.40 -9.14
CA LEU A 531 30.93 18.74 -9.77
C LEU A 531 30.89 20.12 -10.45
N ARG A 532 29.80 20.46 -11.16
CA ARG A 532 29.61 21.79 -11.76
C ARG A 532 29.68 22.89 -10.70
N ARG A 533 28.96 22.69 -9.59
CA ARG A 533 28.95 23.60 -8.44
C ARG A 533 30.33 23.71 -7.79
N GLU A 534 30.96 22.59 -7.45
CA GLU A 534 32.31 22.53 -6.86
C GLU A 534 33.33 23.29 -7.71
N MET A 535 33.34 23.06 -9.03
CA MET A 535 34.26 23.69 -9.97
C MET A 535 34.09 25.21 -10.07
N ALA A 536 32.85 25.67 -10.03
CA ALA A 536 32.52 27.08 -10.08
C ALA A 536 32.83 27.79 -8.75
N LEU A 537 32.48 27.17 -7.61
CA LEU A 537 32.87 27.65 -6.29
C LEU A 537 34.39 27.70 -6.12
N GLU A 538 35.11 26.70 -6.64
CA GLU A 538 36.57 26.72 -6.67
C GLU A 538 37.10 27.93 -7.44
N ALA A 539 36.52 28.30 -8.59
CA ALA A 539 36.95 29.49 -9.35
C ALA A 539 36.69 30.82 -8.62
N LEU A 540 35.65 30.85 -7.79
CA LEU A 540 35.24 31.99 -6.97
C LEU A 540 36.11 32.22 -5.73
N ARG A 541 36.82 31.20 -5.25
CA ARG A 541 37.67 31.34 -4.06
C ARG A 541 38.80 32.34 -4.28
N LEU A 542 39.06 33.14 -3.26
CA LEU A 542 40.19 34.05 -3.20
C LEU A 542 41.45 33.32 -2.72
N PRO A 543 42.65 33.85 -3.04
CA PRO A 543 43.88 33.41 -2.40
C PRO A 543 43.76 33.55 -0.87
N GLU A 544 44.31 32.59 -0.13
CA GLU A 544 44.14 32.52 1.33
C GLU A 544 44.53 33.81 2.05
N LYS A 545 45.60 34.46 1.61
CA LYS A 545 46.09 35.75 2.13
C LYS A 545 45.13 36.93 1.95
N GLU A 546 44.18 36.83 1.01
CA GLU A 546 43.22 37.89 0.69
C GLU A 546 41.85 37.66 1.35
N ARG A 547 41.58 36.47 1.90
CA ARG A 547 40.27 36.11 2.45
C ARG A 547 39.96 36.90 3.73
N ALA A 548 38.72 37.37 3.83
CA ALA A 548 38.19 37.97 5.05
C ALA A 548 38.05 36.91 6.16
N ALA A 549 38.44 37.27 7.38
CA ALA A 549 38.31 36.41 8.54
C ALA A 549 36.93 36.60 9.21
N ILE A 550 35.91 35.95 8.66
CA ILE A 550 34.57 35.96 9.25
C ILE A 550 34.57 35.11 10.53
N LYS A 551 34.37 35.74 11.70
CA LYS A 551 34.36 35.06 12.99
C LYS A 551 32.93 34.79 13.45
N ARG A 552 32.63 33.56 13.87
CA ARG A 552 31.38 33.23 14.56
C ARG A 552 31.44 33.70 16.01
N GLY A 553 30.31 34.18 16.53
CA GLY A 553 30.15 34.56 17.93
C GLY A 553 29.85 33.41 18.87
N GLU A 554 29.32 33.73 20.05
CA GLU A 554 28.82 32.73 20.98
C GLU A 554 27.64 31.97 20.35
N LEU A 555 27.75 30.64 20.34
CA LEU A 555 26.71 29.76 19.83
C LEU A 555 25.85 29.33 21.02
N THR A 556 24.60 29.78 21.05
CA THR A 556 23.67 29.40 22.13
C THR A 556 22.57 28.50 21.59
N GLY A 557 22.58 27.24 22.05
CA GLY A 557 21.49 26.29 21.79
C GLY A 557 21.47 25.69 20.37
N LEU A 558 22.58 25.74 19.64
CA LEU A 558 22.76 25.01 18.38
C LEU A 558 23.09 23.54 18.65
N ASP A 559 22.66 22.66 17.76
CA ASP A 559 23.14 21.27 17.70
C ASP A 559 24.25 21.14 16.65
N GLN A 560 24.95 20.00 16.67
CA GLN A 560 26.11 19.75 15.81
C GLN A 560 25.82 19.98 14.31
N SER A 561 24.65 19.56 13.83
CA SER A 561 24.29 19.75 12.41
C SER A 561 24.13 21.23 12.06
N MET A 562 23.55 22.01 12.97
CA MET A 562 23.45 23.47 12.78
C MET A 562 24.82 24.15 12.81
N GLU A 563 25.72 23.71 13.69
CA GLU A 563 27.09 24.23 13.76
C GLU A 563 27.88 23.94 12.48
N GLU A 564 27.79 22.71 11.96
CA GLU A 564 28.45 22.33 10.70
C GLU A 564 27.97 23.18 9.52
N LYS A 565 26.65 23.43 9.39
CA LYS A 565 26.10 24.31 8.35
C LYS A 565 26.56 25.76 8.52
N LEU A 566 26.62 26.24 9.76
CA LEU A 566 27.10 27.59 10.06
C LEU A 566 28.58 27.74 9.67
N ASP A 567 29.43 26.79 10.03
CA ASP A 567 30.85 26.79 9.70
C ASP A 567 31.07 26.71 8.20
N GLN A 568 30.28 25.90 7.49
CA GLN A 568 30.29 25.87 6.03
C GLN A 568 29.91 27.23 5.42
N ALA A 569 28.90 27.91 5.96
CA ALA A 569 28.43 29.19 5.43
C ALA A 569 29.43 30.32 5.69
N VAL A 570 29.99 30.37 6.90
CA VAL A 570 31.09 31.28 7.28
C VAL A 570 32.31 31.03 6.40
N GLY A 571 32.72 29.77 6.24
CA GLY A 571 33.85 29.38 5.40
C GLY A 571 33.64 29.75 3.93
N PHE A 572 32.43 29.55 3.40
CA PHE A 572 32.06 29.97 2.05
C PHE A 572 32.18 31.49 1.88
N LEU A 573 31.50 32.28 2.71
CA LEU A 573 31.50 33.75 2.61
C LEU A 573 32.91 34.33 2.77
N GLY A 574 33.70 33.84 3.73
CA GLY A 574 35.09 34.26 3.93
C GLY A 574 35.98 33.88 2.74
N SER A 575 35.72 32.74 2.08
CA SER A 575 36.50 32.30 0.93
C SER A 575 36.31 33.14 -0.33
N ILE A 576 35.21 33.88 -0.45
CA ILE A 576 34.89 34.70 -1.64
C ILE A 576 34.94 36.21 -1.38
N THR A 577 35.18 36.62 -0.12
CA THR A 577 35.23 38.03 0.26
C THR A 577 36.64 38.46 0.63
N SER A 578 37.07 39.59 0.08
CA SER A 578 38.37 40.19 0.36
C SER A 578 38.37 40.88 1.72
N LYS A 579 39.44 40.70 2.50
CA LYS A 579 39.67 41.45 3.75
C LYS A 579 39.73 42.96 3.52
N GLU A 580 40.04 43.42 2.31
CA GLU A 580 40.14 44.85 1.99
C GLU A 580 38.78 45.54 1.89
N VAL A 581 37.70 44.81 1.62
CA VAL A 581 36.34 45.40 1.49
C VAL A 581 35.52 45.31 2.76
N VAL A 582 35.99 44.52 3.72
CA VAL A 582 35.38 44.31 5.03
C VAL A 582 36.03 45.26 6.05
N ASN A 583 35.22 45.85 6.92
CA ASN A 583 35.72 46.51 8.12
C ASN A 583 35.74 45.50 9.28
N ASP A 584 36.93 45.03 9.68
CA ASP A 584 37.10 44.05 10.76
C ASP A 584 36.46 44.49 12.10
N LEU A 585 36.31 45.80 12.34
CA LEU A 585 35.62 46.34 13.53
C LEU A 585 34.09 46.21 13.45
N ALA A 586 33.54 46.14 12.23
CA ALA A 586 32.10 46.04 11.97
C ALA A 586 31.62 44.59 11.82
N LEU A 587 32.53 43.68 11.45
CA LEU A 587 32.25 42.25 11.28
C LEU A 587 32.38 41.48 12.62
N GLY A 588 31.80 42.06 13.68
CA GLY A 588 31.82 41.49 15.03
C GLY A 588 31.22 40.07 15.08
N PRO A 589 31.40 39.34 16.19
CA PRO A 589 30.89 37.98 16.33
C PRO A 589 29.38 37.90 16.03
N VAL A 590 29.00 37.05 15.07
CA VAL A 590 27.57 36.80 14.79
C VAL A 590 26.98 35.95 15.90
N ASN A 591 26.02 36.52 16.64
CA ASN A 591 25.24 35.76 17.61
C ASN A 591 24.19 34.94 16.88
N VAL A 592 24.15 33.64 17.14
CA VAL A 592 23.25 32.73 16.45
C VAL A 592 22.27 32.11 17.45
N PHE A 593 20.98 32.39 17.27
CA PHE A 593 19.91 31.87 18.12
C PHE A 593 19.06 30.84 17.39
N LYS A 594 18.78 29.74 18.09
CA LYS A 594 17.81 28.74 17.65
C LYS A 594 16.39 29.30 17.76
N VAL A 595 15.66 29.28 16.66
CA VAL A 595 14.21 29.53 16.63
C VAL A 595 13.41 28.23 16.44
N PRO A 596 12.10 28.22 16.77
CA PRO A 596 11.27 27.04 16.55
C PRO A 596 11.29 26.56 15.09
N PRO A 597 11.17 25.25 14.83
CA PRO A 597 11.08 24.71 13.47
C PRO A 597 10.02 25.42 12.63
N ARG A 598 10.25 25.54 11.31
CA ARG A 598 9.40 26.26 10.34
C ARG A 598 9.29 27.78 10.54
N SER A 599 10.02 28.36 11.49
CA SER A 599 10.19 29.82 11.56
C SER A 599 11.01 30.30 10.36
N ARG A 600 10.81 31.54 9.91
CA ARG A 600 11.70 32.14 8.90
C ARG A 600 13.05 32.47 9.52
N GLY A 601 14.11 32.34 8.72
CA GLY A 601 15.40 32.98 9.04
C GLY A 601 15.21 34.49 9.21
N SER A 602 16.02 35.10 10.06
CA SER A 602 16.08 36.56 10.12
C SER A 602 17.42 37.05 10.67
N TYR A 603 17.83 38.21 10.19
CA TYR A 603 18.96 38.97 10.69
C TYR A 603 18.49 40.27 11.34
N ASP A 604 18.94 40.51 12.58
CA ASP A 604 18.74 41.78 13.29
C ASP A 604 20.00 42.65 13.14
N PRO A 605 19.92 43.78 12.40
CA PRO A 605 21.07 44.65 12.18
C PRO A 605 21.49 45.42 13.42
N ASN A 606 20.63 45.60 14.43
CA ASN A 606 20.96 46.37 15.62
C ASN A 606 21.80 45.57 16.61
N THR A 607 21.54 44.26 16.68
CA THR A 607 22.22 43.33 17.60
C THR A 607 23.17 42.37 16.89
N ALA A 608 23.39 42.56 15.58
CA ALA A 608 24.17 41.68 14.71
C ALA A 608 23.82 40.18 14.89
N THR A 609 22.53 39.89 15.02
CA THR A 609 22.04 38.57 15.44
C THR A 609 21.38 37.84 14.28
N VAL A 610 21.80 36.60 14.03
CA VAL A 610 21.18 35.68 13.08
C VAL A 610 20.29 34.69 13.83
N LYS A 611 19.05 34.54 13.38
CA LYS A 611 18.07 33.61 13.94
C LYS A 611 17.80 32.50 12.93
N ILE A 612 18.06 31.25 13.31
CA ILE A 612 17.98 30.08 12.44
C ILE A 612 17.31 28.89 13.14
N ALA A 613 16.68 28.02 12.36
CA ALA A 613 16.01 26.81 12.84
C ALA A 613 16.79 25.56 12.41
N HIS A 614 16.59 24.44 13.12
CA HIS A 614 17.23 23.16 12.79
C HIS A 614 16.87 22.65 11.38
N ASP A 615 15.64 22.92 10.93
CA ASP A 615 15.14 22.55 9.60
C ASP A 615 15.55 23.53 8.50
N HIS A 616 16.31 24.59 8.80
CA HIS A 616 16.89 25.45 7.77
C HIS A 616 18.02 24.73 7.02
N HIS A 617 18.03 24.97 5.71
CA HIS A 617 19.05 24.46 4.79
C HIS A 617 20.23 25.44 4.68
N PHE A 618 21.36 24.96 4.16
CA PHE A 618 22.62 25.71 4.04
C PHE A 618 22.45 27.10 3.41
N GLU A 619 21.60 27.23 2.39
CA GLU A 619 21.32 28.49 1.71
C GLU A 619 20.72 29.57 2.63
N THR A 620 19.94 29.18 3.65
CA THR A 620 19.39 30.13 4.62
C THR A 620 20.50 30.71 5.49
N TYR A 621 21.49 29.91 5.87
CA TYR A 621 22.64 30.38 6.65
C TYR A 621 23.46 31.39 5.85
N VAL A 622 23.71 31.09 4.56
CA VAL A 622 24.40 32.01 3.64
C VAL A 622 23.60 33.31 3.47
N HIS A 623 22.28 33.23 3.36
CA HIS A 623 21.41 34.40 3.23
C HIS A 623 21.51 35.33 4.44
N GLU A 624 21.26 34.81 5.64
CA GLU A 624 21.23 35.62 6.87
C GLU A 624 22.62 36.17 7.23
N LEU A 625 23.68 35.37 7.06
CA LEU A 625 25.05 35.84 7.22
C LEU A 625 25.45 36.85 6.12
N GLY A 626 24.84 36.75 4.94
CA GLY A 626 24.98 37.72 3.87
C GLY A 626 24.54 39.12 4.31
N HIS A 627 23.48 39.24 5.11
CA HIS A 627 23.05 40.55 5.63
C HIS A 627 24.07 41.12 6.61
N HIS A 628 24.64 40.26 7.46
CA HIS A 628 25.73 40.66 8.36
C HIS A 628 26.94 41.15 7.57
N LEU A 629 27.32 40.42 6.52
CA LEU A 629 28.42 40.81 5.64
C LEU A 629 28.14 42.15 4.94
N GLU A 630 26.93 42.33 4.40
CA GLU A 630 26.51 43.56 3.72
C GLU A 630 26.64 44.79 4.63
N LYS A 631 26.36 44.64 5.93
CA LYS A 631 26.54 45.71 6.92
C LYS A 631 28.01 46.05 7.20
N ALA A 632 28.89 45.06 7.09
CA ALA A 632 30.32 45.23 7.29
C ALA A 632 31.05 45.77 6.04
N LEU A 633 30.37 45.82 4.88
CA LEU A 633 30.92 46.42 3.66
C LEU A 633 31.12 47.93 3.83
N ARG A 634 32.21 48.46 3.24
CA ARG A 634 32.49 49.90 3.25
C ARG A 634 31.33 50.69 2.61
N PRO A 635 31.01 51.92 3.10
CA PRO A 635 29.89 52.71 2.56
C PRO A 635 29.93 52.96 1.05
N SER A 636 31.13 53.11 0.46
CA SER A 636 31.32 53.29 -0.98
C SER A 636 30.86 52.07 -1.81
N VAL A 637 31.01 50.86 -1.27
CA VAL A 637 30.55 49.61 -1.89
C VAL A 637 29.02 49.58 -1.92
N ARG A 638 28.37 49.93 -0.81
CA ARG A 638 26.90 50.00 -0.73
C ARG A 638 26.31 51.06 -1.66
N GLN A 639 26.99 52.20 -1.82
CA GLN A 639 26.59 53.22 -2.79
C GLN A 639 26.65 52.70 -4.24
N ARG A 640 27.67 51.92 -4.61
CA ARG A 640 27.74 51.27 -5.93
C ARG A 640 26.55 50.32 -6.16
N ILE A 641 26.19 49.52 -5.15
CA ILE A 641 25.03 48.61 -5.23
C ILE A 641 23.73 49.38 -5.46
N ASN A 642 23.46 50.39 -4.61
CA ASN A 642 22.23 51.18 -4.71
C ASN A 642 22.13 51.90 -6.06
N LYS A 643 23.25 52.45 -6.55
CA LYS A 643 23.31 53.09 -7.87
C LYS A 643 22.97 52.11 -8.99
N GLN A 644 23.63 50.95 -9.03
CA GLN A 644 23.40 49.98 -10.10
C GLN A 644 21.98 49.40 -10.04
N PHE A 645 21.46 49.14 -8.83
CA PHE A 645 20.09 48.70 -8.63
C PHE A 645 19.07 49.73 -9.15
N ALA A 646 19.26 51.01 -8.83
CA ALA A 646 18.41 52.09 -9.32
C ALA A 646 18.45 52.21 -10.85
N GLU A 647 19.60 51.95 -11.48
CA GLU A 647 19.73 51.91 -12.93
C GLU A 647 18.96 50.72 -13.54
N TRP A 648 19.11 49.51 -13.00
CA TRP A 648 18.39 48.32 -13.48
C TRP A 648 16.88 48.41 -13.30
N THR A 649 16.42 49.16 -12.29
CA THR A 649 15.00 49.29 -11.94
C THR A 649 14.40 50.62 -12.36
N LYS A 650 15.10 51.38 -13.21
CA LYS A 650 14.68 52.73 -13.59
C LYS A 650 13.31 52.72 -14.29
N GLY A 651 12.32 53.30 -13.61
CA GLY A 651 10.94 53.36 -14.11
C GLY A 651 10.11 52.09 -13.85
N ALA A 652 10.65 51.13 -13.10
CA ALA A 652 9.86 50.01 -12.58
C ALA A 652 8.94 50.49 -11.46
N GLU A 653 7.71 49.99 -11.44
CA GLU A 653 6.77 50.21 -10.34
C GLU A 653 6.91 49.10 -9.29
N PRO A 654 6.72 49.39 -7.99
CA PRO A 654 6.72 48.38 -6.93
C PRO A 654 5.64 47.31 -7.15
N GLU A 655 6.06 46.06 -7.20
CA GLU A 655 5.17 44.90 -7.30
C GLU A 655 5.18 44.09 -6.00
N TRP A 656 4.00 43.64 -5.57
CA TRP A 656 3.91 42.78 -4.40
C TRP A 656 4.58 41.43 -4.70
N LEU A 657 5.43 40.95 -3.79
CA LEU A 657 6.16 39.68 -3.93
C LEU A 657 5.25 38.44 -3.99
N GLY A 658 3.96 38.57 -3.66
CA GLY A 658 3.00 37.48 -3.65
C GLY A 658 3.05 36.64 -2.38
N LYS A 659 2.19 35.63 -2.26
CA LYS A 659 2.23 34.70 -1.12
C LYS A 659 3.51 33.83 -1.20
N PRO A 660 4.18 33.54 -0.07
CA PRO A 660 3.76 33.76 1.32
C PRO A 660 4.20 35.09 1.94
N TYR A 661 4.67 36.07 1.17
CA TYR A 661 5.12 37.36 1.68
C TYR A 661 3.96 38.26 2.12
N ARG A 662 4.24 39.20 3.04
CA ARG A 662 3.23 40.15 3.52
C ARG A 662 2.89 41.15 2.41
N LYS A 663 1.70 41.75 2.46
CA LYS A 663 1.20 42.69 1.41
C LYS A 663 2.01 43.97 1.30
N ASP A 664 2.84 44.26 2.29
CA ASP A 664 3.75 45.41 2.36
C ASP A 664 5.16 45.08 1.83
N GLU A 665 5.44 43.83 1.45
CA GLU A 665 6.73 43.42 0.88
C GLU A 665 6.69 43.51 -0.65
N TYR A 666 7.32 44.57 -1.18
CA TYR A 666 7.40 44.86 -2.61
C TYR A 666 8.79 44.61 -3.16
N TYR A 667 8.87 44.38 -4.47
CA TYR A 667 10.10 44.33 -5.25
C TYR A 667 9.98 45.17 -6.51
N LEU A 668 11.11 45.53 -7.11
CA LEU A 668 11.16 46.17 -8.42
C LEU A 668 11.60 45.18 -9.48
N ARG A 669 10.91 45.15 -10.62
CA ARG A 669 11.39 44.39 -11.79
C ARG A 669 12.59 45.07 -12.41
N ARG A 670 13.43 44.26 -13.04
CA ARG A 670 14.46 44.75 -13.94
C ARG A 670 13.83 45.28 -15.22
N THR A 671 14.23 46.47 -15.61
CA THR A 671 13.77 47.20 -16.81
C THR A 671 14.73 47.01 -17.99
N ASP A 672 15.93 46.49 -17.73
CA ASP A 672 16.95 46.17 -18.72
C ASP A 672 16.77 44.79 -19.37
N GLY A 673 15.67 44.10 -19.07
CA GLY A 673 15.36 42.77 -19.59
C GLY A 673 16.08 41.62 -18.87
N GLY A 674 16.96 41.91 -17.90
CA GLY A 674 17.59 40.88 -17.08
C GLY A 674 16.64 40.26 -16.06
N VAL A 675 17.09 39.20 -15.39
CA VAL A 675 16.37 38.58 -14.27
C VAL A 675 17.12 38.79 -12.95
N TRP A 676 16.41 38.60 -11.84
CA TRP A 676 16.99 38.60 -10.51
C TRP A 676 17.53 37.21 -10.15
N PRO A 677 18.67 37.10 -9.44
CA PRO A 677 19.23 35.80 -9.07
C PRO A 677 18.33 35.07 -8.08
N GLY A 678 18.03 33.80 -8.37
CA GLY A 678 17.22 32.91 -7.55
C GLY A 678 15.72 33.21 -7.58
N SER A 679 15.32 34.44 -7.28
CA SER A 679 13.90 34.86 -7.33
C SER A 679 13.74 36.39 -7.37
N ASN A 680 12.51 36.85 -7.59
CA ASN A 680 12.12 38.25 -7.46
C ASN A 680 12.40 38.86 -6.08
N TYR A 681 12.63 38.02 -5.06
CA TYR A 681 13.00 38.47 -3.72
C TYR A 681 14.32 39.25 -3.70
N ALA A 682 15.28 38.98 -4.61
CA ALA A 682 16.50 39.77 -4.71
C ALA A 682 16.24 41.24 -5.10
N GLY A 683 15.10 41.51 -5.75
CA GLY A 683 14.63 42.84 -6.10
C GLY A 683 13.87 43.56 -4.98
N LYS A 684 13.78 42.97 -3.78
CA LYS A 684 13.00 43.52 -2.67
C LYS A 684 13.52 44.89 -2.25
N ILE A 685 12.58 45.80 -2.03
CA ILE A 685 12.85 47.17 -1.61
C ILE A 685 12.34 47.43 -0.18
N ARG A 686 13.02 48.32 0.53
CA ARG A 686 12.50 48.89 1.77
C ARG A 686 11.47 49.96 1.45
N GLN A 687 10.26 49.84 2.03
CA GLN A 687 9.23 50.87 1.89
C GLN A 687 9.77 52.24 2.32
N GLY A 688 9.60 53.23 1.44
CA GLY A 688 9.99 54.63 1.67
C GLY A 688 11.38 55.02 1.14
N THR A 689 12.34 54.10 1.03
CA THR A 689 13.69 54.43 0.55
C THR A 689 14.03 53.89 -0.83
N MET A 690 13.23 52.95 -1.37
CA MET A 690 13.49 52.24 -2.63
C MET A 690 14.88 51.55 -2.68
N GLU A 691 15.54 51.41 -1.52
CA GLU A 691 16.85 50.77 -1.43
C GLU A 691 16.70 49.25 -1.52
N PRO A 692 17.59 48.56 -2.26
CA PRO A 692 17.64 47.11 -2.25
C PRO A 692 18.02 46.62 -0.85
N THR A 693 17.27 45.65 -0.34
CA THR A 693 17.59 45.01 0.95
C THR A 693 18.08 43.58 0.81
N GLU A 694 17.88 42.97 -0.35
CA GLU A 694 18.07 41.52 -0.56
C GLU A 694 18.98 41.19 -1.74
N LEU A 695 19.44 42.19 -2.51
CA LEU A 695 20.21 41.93 -3.72
C LEU A 695 21.50 41.19 -3.41
N VAL A 696 22.27 41.65 -2.42
CA VAL A 696 23.54 41.03 -2.03
C VAL A 696 23.31 39.63 -1.45
N THR A 697 22.38 39.50 -0.49
CA THR A 697 22.12 38.25 0.23
C THR A 697 21.56 37.16 -0.66
N MET A 698 20.60 37.48 -1.53
CA MET A 698 20.05 36.52 -2.48
C MET A 698 21.05 36.15 -3.57
N THR A 699 21.92 37.07 -3.99
CA THR A 699 23.00 36.74 -4.93
C THR A 699 24.00 35.79 -4.29
N LEU A 700 24.46 36.07 -3.06
CA LEU A 700 25.36 35.20 -2.30
C LEU A 700 24.76 33.81 -2.09
N GLN A 701 23.50 33.75 -1.70
CA GLN A 701 22.74 32.51 -1.57
C GLN A 701 22.70 31.73 -2.89
N SER A 702 22.37 32.42 -3.99
CA SER A 702 22.27 31.80 -5.32
C SER A 702 23.63 31.32 -5.82
N ILE A 703 24.71 32.09 -5.59
CA ILE A 703 26.08 31.68 -5.91
C ILE A 703 26.49 30.45 -5.08
N ALA A 704 26.08 30.38 -3.81
CA ALA A 704 26.39 29.23 -2.96
C ALA A 704 25.71 27.95 -3.45
N MET A 705 24.50 28.05 -4.02
CA MET A 705 23.67 26.91 -4.43
C MET A 705 23.88 26.52 -5.89
N ASP A 706 23.84 27.47 -6.82
CA ASP A 706 24.00 27.27 -8.25
C ASP A 706 24.79 28.44 -8.88
N PRO A 707 26.11 28.51 -8.66
CA PRO A 707 26.94 29.58 -9.22
C PRO A 707 26.94 29.59 -10.75
N VAL A 708 26.70 28.42 -11.39
CA VAL A 708 26.65 28.28 -12.84
C VAL A 708 25.37 28.92 -13.38
N GLY A 709 24.23 28.69 -12.73
CA GLY A 709 22.97 29.34 -13.04
C GLY A 709 23.07 30.86 -12.94
N VAL A 710 23.68 31.39 -11.86
CA VAL A 710 23.86 32.85 -11.70
C VAL A 710 24.73 33.45 -12.81
N VAL A 711 25.83 32.79 -13.17
CA VAL A 711 26.70 33.21 -14.29
C VAL A 711 25.95 33.23 -15.61
N ARG A 712 25.12 32.22 -15.88
CA ARG A 712 24.36 32.09 -17.12
C ARG A 712 23.20 33.08 -17.21
N ASP A 713 22.43 33.19 -16.13
CA ASP A 713 21.12 33.83 -16.14
C ASP A 713 21.18 35.30 -15.69
N CYS A 714 22.19 35.66 -14.87
CA CYS A 714 22.36 37.02 -14.31
C CYS A 714 23.82 37.49 -14.33
N PRO A 715 24.54 37.42 -15.47
CA PRO A 715 25.98 37.68 -15.53
C PRO A 715 26.39 39.06 -15.02
N GLU A 716 25.55 40.09 -15.15
CA GLU A 716 25.84 41.45 -14.68
C GLU A 716 25.71 41.58 -13.16
N VAL A 717 24.77 40.86 -12.55
CA VAL A 717 24.61 40.82 -11.08
C VAL A 717 25.74 40.02 -10.46
N PHE A 718 26.11 38.91 -11.10
CA PHE A 718 27.31 38.15 -10.74
C PHE A 718 28.55 39.05 -10.76
N ASP A 719 28.78 39.75 -11.87
CA ASP A 719 29.94 40.62 -12.05
C ASP A 719 29.99 41.71 -10.97
N LEU A 720 28.87 42.41 -10.76
CA LEU A 720 28.77 43.45 -9.74
C LEU A 720 29.11 42.91 -8.34
N ILE A 721 28.43 41.84 -7.90
CA ILE A 721 28.59 41.34 -6.53
C ILE A 721 29.99 40.77 -6.31
N VAL A 722 30.54 40.02 -7.27
CA VAL A 722 31.89 39.46 -7.14
C VAL A 722 32.95 40.56 -7.14
N ASP A 723 32.85 41.59 -7.99
CA ASP A 723 33.80 42.72 -7.97
C ASP A 723 33.74 43.47 -6.64
N LEU A 724 32.53 43.71 -6.11
CA LEU A 724 32.35 44.38 -4.82
C LEU A 724 32.91 43.59 -3.64
N LEU A 725 32.75 42.27 -3.64
CA LEU A 725 33.32 41.39 -2.60
C LEU A 725 34.83 41.28 -2.71
N ARG A 726 35.41 41.53 -3.89
CA ARG A 726 36.85 41.47 -4.14
C ARG A 726 37.58 42.81 -4.00
N GLY A 727 36.84 43.92 -4.12
CA GLY A 727 37.38 45.27 -4.09
C GLY A 727 37.93 45.73 -5.43
N THR A 728 37.42 45.18 -6.53
CA THR A 728 37.87 45.44 -7.91
C THR A 728 36.98 46.43 -8.68
#